data_AF-A0A7X3T5N8-F1
#
_entry.id   AF-A0A7X3T5N8-F1
#
_cell.length_a   1.000
_cell.length_b   1.000
_cell.length_c   1.000
_cell.angle_alpha   90.00
_cell.angle_beta   90.00
_cell.angle_gamma   90.00
#
_symmetry.space_group_name_H-M   'P 1'
#
loop_
_entity.id
_entity.type
_entity.pdbx_description
1 polymer ?
#
loop_
_entity_poly.entity_id
_entity_poly.type
_entity_poly.pdbx_seq_one_letter_code
_entity_poly.pdbx_strand_id
1 'polypeptide(L)'
;MMNTSDADLIQRILDGDQDAFTTLVNKYQKSVHALVWRKIGDFHIAEEITQDVFLKVYKRLSTLKHRDHFPGWLYVIATRRCIAWLRKKQLPTKSLDAMSTGQLEELCYTQYEVNRCEETAIEHRSELVKRLLQKLPESERTVVTLYYLAEMTGEEISMFLGVSPNTVRSRLLRARQRLKKEESMIQEVLSNFQLAPNLTENIVREITRLKPTSPSASKPWIPWGLSFVSTFLVILIMGFGTRALSRFQQPYNLDAASEMTIELVDAPIVLELARKSDALTRFGKADILGKDSASEFQAEPLLIAAAQVEETDLSTAEPQWVQTKGPGGVSRAGLFLASDQTLYAVAKTGLYRLAEESDAWTLVSASGPNREFNAAFNTVMAEYGDTLYLLTSNELLASIDAGKTWNSLGARPEGRVVTLIITDTAMYLVLSTEVFRSEDVGHQWESIGQTLKINNMPDPKLGFLIWNALAIDNTLFVGTSQGLFQFTDTWEKLSVPTSQGIKSLAVAGDRIYVGTTNVGQEPGAGRSLYAAVFYSTDLGDSWTDITPDTDKHLHKIIAAVEVVPVGGTLMLVGAGGVLVSYDRGETWIDPRRDRGVLGAFPVVAVDESNFYITNPSGITRSTNGGATWHPFMAGMVNSDVPNLITVKNVLYALTPTEMFKSADGGESWKSVGLNANGNVPLKRPGAKVATAGGVLYASNSELDGVTLFRLSNAGDVFQPVEGVPDFEEDTLHTEQMKKFMEAENNNVDIDKVQEQWKADRHRVMEEWRTNGMFTVTDDTVFMEYRRKLFRWRRGETAWHDTGLEDIEGMSPIYGKGFTLAVSEDTVYAGKREGDLFFSQDGGDTWSDVTANLVFPFGHFKEILFAGSTAYVSTDMGVMRSRDGETWHALTDADGNRLIMDRIAVDDTTAYGVCDSGVYRVDHQTNTWKQIAPELPHIATSFAVDGDTFYIGTKQNGVLRFQRDSR
;
A
#
# COMPACT_ATOMS: atom_id res chain seq x y z
N MET A 1 -17.86 42.34 -16.69
CA MET A 1 -19.24 41.88 -16.94
C MET A 1 -20.11 42.36 -15.80
N MET A 2 -21.33 42.86 -16.06
CA MET A 2 -22.23 43.40 -15.03
C MET A 2 -22.47 42.36 -13.92
N ASN A 3 -22.19 42.72 -12.66
CA ASN A 3 -22.43 41.88 -11.49
C ASN A 3 -23.95 41.71 -11.32
N THR A 4 -24.53 40.68 -11.95
CA THR A 4 -25.96 40.40 -11.87
C THR A 4 -26.29 39.95 -10.45
N SER A 5 -27.29 40.55 -9.81
CA SER A 5 -27.67 40.22 -8.43
C SER A 5 -28.18 38.79 -8.35
N ASP A 6 -27.89 38.09 -7.24
CA ASP A 6 -28.42 36.74 -7.01
C ASP A 6 -29.95 36.72 -7.05
N ALA A 7 -30.58 37.81 -6.60
CA ALA A 7 -32.02 37.98 -6.66
C ALA A 7 -32.57 37.99 -8.10
N ASP A 8 -31.82 38.54 -9.05
CA ASP A 8 -32.18 38.63 -10.46
C ASP A 8 -31.99 37.27 -11.16
N LEU A 9 -30.88 36.58 -10.87
CA LEU A 9 -30.65 35.22 -11.38
C LEU A 9 -31.73 34.26 -10.87
N ILE A 10 -32.08 34.34 -9.58
CA ILE A 10 -33.14 33.50 -8.99
C ILE A 10 -34.50 33.80 -9.63
N GLN A 11 -34.83 35.06 -9.90
CA GLN A 11 -36.08 35.40 -10.59
C GLN A 11 -36.14 34.77 -11.98
N ARG A 12 -35.06 34.92 -12.77
CA ARG A 12 -34.96 34.32 -14.11
C ARG A 12 -35.10 32.80 -14.09
N ILE A 13 -34.48 32.13 -13.10
CA ILE A 13 -34.60 30.68 -12.94
C ILE A 13 -36.06 30.27 -12.65
N LEU A 14 -36.75 31.02 -11.80
CA LEU A 14 -38.18 30.78 -11.50
C LEU A 14 -39.08 31.05 -12.71
N ASP A 15 -38.65 31.93 -13.60
CA ASP A 15 -39.33 32.23 -14.88
C ASP A 15 -38.97 31.23 -15.99
N GLY A 16 -38.14 30.22 -15.71
CA GLY A 16 -37.81 29.11 -16.61
C GLY A 16 -36.48 29.24 -17.36
N ASP A 17 -35.66 30.24 -17.04
CA ASP A 17 -34.34 30.45 -17.65
C ASP A 17 -33.30 29.47 -17.08
N GLN A 18 -32.95 28.44 -17.86
CA GLN A 18 -31.95 27.44 -17.47
C GLN A 18 -30.51 27.99 -17.48
N ASP A 19 -30.21 28.97 -18.33
CA ASP A 19 -28.88 29.58 -18.41
C ASP A 19 -28.59 30.45 -17.17
N ALA A 20 -29.64 31.05 -16.59
CA ALA A 20 -29.55 31.71 -15.30
C ALA A 20 -29.18 30.73 -14.16
N PHE A 21 -29.62 29.47 -14.24
CA PHE A 21 -29.24 28.44 -13.27
C PHE A 21 -27.78 28.01 -13.45
N THR A 22 -27.34 27.81 -14.69
CA THR A 22 -25.92 27.53 -15.01
C THR A 22 -25.01 28.62 -14.47
N THR A 23 -25.40 29.89 -14.63
CA THR A 23 -24.68 31.05 -14.09
C THR A 23 -24.61 31.01 -12.56
N LEU A 24 -25.71 30.63 -11.90
CA LEU A 24 -25.78 30.49 -10.44
C LEU A 24 -24.92 29.32 -9.91
N VAL A 25 -24.90 28.18 -10.61
CA VAL A 25 -24.04 27.03 -10.26
C VAL A 25 -22.57 27.42 -10.41
N ASN A 26 -22.18 28.02 -11.53
CA ASN A 26 -20.81 28.46 -11.77
C ASN A 26 -20.30 29.43 -10.69
N LYS A 27 -21.18 30.28 -10.16
CA LYS A 27 -20.86 31.23 -9.09
C LYS A 27 -20.59 30.57 -7.74
N TYR A 28 -21.29 29.49 -7.39
CA TYR A 28 -21.24 28.91 -6.04
C TYR A 28 -20.64 27.51 -5.93
N GLN A 29 -20.38 26.83 -7.05
CA GLN A 29 -19.93 25.43 -7.05
C GLN A 29 -18.60 25.23 -6.30
N LYS A 30 -17.63 26.15 -6.47
CA LYS A 30 -16.35 26.10 -5.76
C LYS A 30 -16.56 26.19 -4.24
N SER A 31 -17.40 27.12 -3.78
CA SER A 31 -17.68 27.34 -2.35
C SER A 31 -18.45 26.18 -1.72
N VAL A 32 -19.41 25.60 -2.43
CA VAL A 32 -20.17 24.43 -1.96
C VAL A 32 -19.28 23.21 -1.89
N HIS A 33 -18.48 22.94 -2.94
CA HIS A 33 -17.57 21.82 -2.97
C HIS A 33 -16.51 21.90 -1.87
N ALA A 34 -15.88 23.06 -1.71
CA ALA A 34 -14.92 23.31 -0.64
C ALA A 34 -15.53 23.07 0.76
N LEU A 35 -16.78 23.48 0.98
CA LEU A 35 -17.50 23.25 2.24
C LEU A 35 -17.80 21.77 2.48
N VAL A 36 -18.23 21.05 1.44
CA VAL A 36 -18.57 19.62 1.52
C VAL A 36 -17.31 18.79 1.72
N TRP A 37 -16.26 19.04 0.95
CA TRP A 37 -14.97 18.37 1.08
C TRP A 37 -14.39 18.55 2.49
N ARG A 38 -14.46 19.77 3.04
CA ARG A 38 -14.08 20.03 4.44
C ARG A 38 -14.87 19.20 5.45
N LYS A 39 -16.14 18.86 5.17
CA LYS A 39 -17.03 18.11 6.09
C LYS A 39 -16.94 16.60 5.94
N ILE A 40 -16.58 16.11 4.75
CA ILE A 40 -16.61 14.68 4.39
C ILE A 40 -15.21 14.08 4.30
N GLY A 41 -14.21 14.88 3.88
CA GLY A 41 -12.79 14.49 3.85
C GLY A 41 -12.36 13.68 2.64
N ASP A 42 -13.32 13.29 1.78
CA ASP A 42 -13.13 12.57 0.52
C ASP A 42 -13.56 13.45 -0.65
N PHE A 43 -12.74 13.52 -1.70
CA PHE A 43 -12.94 14.41 -2.85
C PHE A 43 -14.05 13.93 -3.78
N HIS A 44 -14.06 12.65 -4.14
CA HIS A 44 -15.07 12.07 -5.05
C HIS A 44 -16.46 12.10 -4.42
N ILE A 45 -16.54 11.78 -3.12
CA ILE A 45 -17.79 11.86 -2.37
C ILE A 45 -18.23 13.32 -2.21
N ALA A 46 -17.29 14.25 -2.06
CA ALA A 46 -17.61 15.67 -1.99
C ALA A 46 -18.20 16.20 -3.31
N GLU A 47 -17.71 15.70 -4.44
CA GLU A 47 -18.27 16.01 -5.76
C GLU A 47 -19.71 15.49 -5.88
N GLU A 48 -19.96 14.23 -5.53
CA GLU A 48 -21.30 13.62 -5.55
C GLU A 48 -22.30 14.40 -4.68
N ILE A 49 -21.91 14.74 -3.45
CA ILE A 49 -22.75 15.52 -2.54
C ILE A 49 -22.95 16.95 -3.06
N THR A 50 -21.95 17.54 -3.71
CA THR A 50 -22.08 18.87 -4.33
C THR A 50 -23.12 18.87 -5.44
N GLN A 51 -23.13 17.84 -6.30
CA GLN A 51 -24.16 17.66 -7.32
C GLN A 51 -25.55 17.56 -6.68
N ASP A 52 -25.70 16.71 -5.66
CA ASP A 52 -26.95 16.51 -4.94
C ASP A 52 -27.45 17.80 -4.24
N VAL A 53 -26.54 18.65 -3.74
CA VAL A 53 -26.88 19.96 -3.20
C VAL A 53 -27.52 20.86 -4.26
N PHE A 54 -26.92 21.00 -5.44
CA PHE A 54 -27.47 21.85 -6.49
C PHE A 54 -28.79 21.32 -7.07
N LEU A 55 -28.97 20.00 -7.16
CA LEU A 55 -30.27 19.40 -7.51
C LEU A 55 -31.38 19.77 -6.52
N LYS A 56 -31.05 19.86 -5.24
CA LYS A 56 -32.00 20.21 -4.18
C LYS A 56 -32.25 21.70 -4.08
N VAL A 57 -31.24 22.50 -4.38
CA VAL A 57 -31.35 23.95 -4.55
C VAL A 57 -32.35 24.22 -5.68
N TYR A 58 -32.17 23.60 -6.85
CA TYR A 58 -33.10 23.75 -7.98
C TYR A 58 -34.54 23.40 -7.58
N LYS A 59 -34.75 22.23 -6.98
CA LYS A 59 -36.10 21.78 -6.55
C LYS A 59 -36.76 22.66 -5.49
N ARG A 60 -35.98 23.34 -4.66
CA ARG A 60 -36.49 24.11 -3.52
C ARG A 60 -36.36 25.62 -3.69
N LEU A 61 -35.87 26.08 -4.84
CA LEU A 61 -35.54 27.49 -5.05
C LEU A 61 -36.76 28.41 -4.84
N SER A 62 -37.95 27.93 -5.23
CA SER A 62 -39.25 28.62 -5.03
C SER A 62 -39.64 28.80 -3.56
N THR A 63 -39.00 28.09 -2.63
CA THR A 63 -39.28 28.19 -1.17
C THR A 63 -38.47 29.28 -0.48
N LEU A 64 -37.52 29.93 -1.17
CA LEU A 64 -36.69 31.00 -0.63
C LEU A 64 -37.48 32.32 -0.58
N LYS A 65 -37.83 32.75 0.64
CA LYS A 65 -38.64 33.97 0.86
C LYS A 65 -37.87 35.29 0.63
N HIS A 66 -36.59 35.31 0.98
CA HIS A 66 -35.70 36.47 0.81
C HIS A 66 -34.53 36.06 -0.09
N ARG A 67 -34.56 36.52 -1.34
CA ARG A 67 -33.61 36.07 -2.38
C ARG A 67 -32.18 36.54 -2.11
N ASP A 68 -32.03 37.68 -1.43
CA ASP A 68 -30.74 38.21 -0.98
C ASP A 68 -30.05 37.33 0.08
N HIS A 69 -30.76 36.37 0.67
CA HIS A 69 -30.21 35.41 1.63
C HIS A 69 -29.81 34.07 1.00
N PHE A 70 -29.77 33.99 -0.34
CA PHE A 70 -29.45 32.78 -1.08
C PHE A 70 -28.13 32.11 -0.64
N PRO A 71 -27.00 32.84 -0.46
CA PRO A 71 -25.73 32.22 -0.04
C PRO A 71 -25.83 31.47 1.30
N GLY A 72 -26.46 32.09 2.31
CA GLY A 72 -26.68 31.46 3.62
C GLY A 72 -27.68 30.30 3.55
N TRP A 73 -28.69 30.38 2.69
CA TRP A 73 -29.64 29.30 2.46
C TRP A 73 -28.98 28.08 1.78
N LEU A 74 -28.11 28.33 0.81
CA LEU A 74 -27.29 27.32 0.14
C LEU A 74 -26.35 26.60 1.12
N TYR A 75 -25.67 27.35 2.00
CA TYR A 75 -24.84 26.80 3.08
C TYR A 75 -25.63 25.83 3.99
N VAL A 76 -26.86 26.19 4.36
CA VAL A 76 -27.73 25.33 5.20
C VAL A 76 -28.11 24.04 4.48
N ILE A 77 -28.39 24.08 3.17
CA ILE A 77 -28.70 22.90 2.38
C ILE A 77 -27.47 21.98 2.29
N ALA A 78 -26.30 22.54 1.95
CA ALA A 78 -25.04 21.80 1.86
C ALA A 78 -24.67 21.11 3.18
N THR A 79 -24.76 21.85 4.29
CA THR A 79 -24.47 21.32 5.63
C THR A 79 -25.43 20.21 6.03
N ARG A 80 -26.73 20.35 5.77
CA ARG A 80 -27.71 19.29 6.06
C ARG A 80 -27.47 18.03 5.24
N ARG A 81 -26.94 18.16 4.02
CA ARG A 81 -26.61 17.00 3.17
C ARG A 81 -25.39 16.26 3.68
N CYS A 82 -24.35 16.97 4.08
CA CYS A 82 -23.20 16.35 4.75
C CYS A 82 -23.63 15.58 6.01
N ILE A 83 -24.48 16.19 6.86
CA ILE A 83 -25.01 15.53 8.07
C ILE A 83 -25.87 14.31 7.74
N ALA A 84 -26.72 14.39 6.71
CA ALA A 84 -27.56 13.27 6.30
C ALA A 84 -26.73 12.09 5.76
N TRP A 85 -25.68 12.39 4.98
CA TRP A 85 -24.74 11.40 4.47
C TRP A 85 -23.98 10.72 5.63
N LEU A 86 -23.43 11.51 6.56
CA LEU A 86 -22.74 10.99 7.74
C LEU A 86 -23.67 10.16 8.64
N ARG A 87 -24.95 10.51 8.76
CA ARG A 87 -25.96 9.74 9.50
C ARG A 87 -26.35 8.43 8.82
N LYS A 88 -26.43 8.40 7.48
CA LYS A 88 -26.74 7.18 6.71
C LYS A 88 -25.61 6.14 6.82
N LYS A 89 -24.37 6.60 7.04
CA LYS A 89 -23.21 5.77 7.38
C LYS A 89 -23.22 5.23 8.83
N GLN A 90 -24.05 5.77 9.73
CA GLN A 90 -24.02 5.51 11.19
C GLN A 90 -25.16 4.62 11.76
N LEU A 91 -26.02 3.98 10.96
CA LEU A 91 -27.10 3.09 11.45
C LEU A 91 -27.25 1.84 10.56
N PRO A 92 -27.39 0.59 11.09
CA PRO A 92 -26.54 -0.09 12.08
C PRO A 92 -26.23 -1.58 11.71
N THR A 93 -24.96 -1.99 11.84
CA THR A 93 -24.61 -3.22 12.57
C THR A 93 -23.91 -2.76 13.84
N LYS A 94 -24.51 -3.01 15.02
CA LYS A 94 -23.95 -2.60 16.31
C LYS A 94 -23.27 -3.80 16.96
N SER A 95 -21.95 -3.72 17.15
CA SER A 95 -21.31 -3.84 18.46
C SER A 95 -20.06 -2.97 18.50
N LEU A 96 -19.98 -2.15 19.56
CA LEU A 96 -18.85 -1.35 20.07
C LEU A 96 -18.00 -2.28 20.97
N ASP A 97 -16.70 -2.13 21.24
CA ASP A 97 -15.77 -1.01 21.21
C ASP A 97 -14.31 -1.53 21.12
N ALA A 98 -13.40 -0.60 20.78
CA ALA A 98 -11.93 -0.62 20.82
C ALA A 98 -11.16 -1.15 19.59
N MET A 99 -10.78 -0.25 18.68
CA MET A 99 -9.38 -0.16 18.21
C MET A 99 -9.11 1.19 17.53
N SER A 100 -7.92 1.71 17.82
CA SER A 100 -7.29 2.92 17.29
C SER A 100 -7.08 2.83 15.77
N THR A 101 -7.16 3.99 15.12
CA THR A 101 -6.68 4.27 13.75
C THR A 101 -5.18 3.99 13.67
N GLY A 102 -4.83 2.70 13.63
CA GLY A 102 -3.48 2.19 13.68
C GLY A 102 -2.61 2.70 12.56
N GLN A 103 -1.51 3.34 12.95
CA GLN A 103 -0.18 3.25 12.35
C GLN A 103 -0.07 3.65 10.86
N LEU A 104 -1.05 4.40 10.38
CA LEU A 104 -1.04 5.02 9.06
C LEU A 104 0.19 5.94 8.93
N GLU A 105 1.10 5.47 8.07
CA GLU A 105 1.88 6.29 7.13
C GLU A 105 3.15 6.99 7.60
N GLU A 106 3.60 6.85 8.84
CA GLU A 106 4.78 7.60 9.29
C GLU A 106 5.80 6.70 10.00
N LEU A 107 6.80 6.26 9.22
CA LEU A 107 8.23 6.51 9.47
C LEU A 107 9.08 5.70 8.48
N CYS A 108 8.99 6.08 7.19
CA CYS A 108 10.04 6.01 6.16
C CYS A 108 10.69 4.61 5.91
N TYR A 109 10.51 3.90 4.79
CA TYR A 109 10.55 4.23 3.35
C TYR A 109 11.76 5.03 2.84
N THR A 110 12.64 5.49 3.72
CA THR A 110 13.88 6.20 3.33
C THR A 110 14.92 5.18 2.86
N GLN A 111 14.97 4.93 1.54
CA GLN A 111 16.18 4.99 0.70
C GLN A 111 16.04 4.27 -0.66
N TYR A 112 14.94 3.56 -0.97
CA TYR A 112 14.96 2.62 -2.11
C TYR A 112 13.99 2.87 -3.28
N GLU A 113 12.86 3.56 -3.13
CA GLU A 113 11.97 3.80 -4.29
C GLU A 113 12.16 5.21 -4.87
N VAL A 114 13.41 5.52 -5.22
CA VAL A 114 13.89 6.83 -5.71
C VAL A 114 13.40 7.19 -7.14
N ASN A 115 12.44 6.44 -7.72
CA ASN A 115 12.02 6.57 -9.13
C ASN A 115 10.49 6.63 -9.37
N ARG A 116 9.65 7.13 -8.44
CA ARG A 116 8.18 7.27 -8.64
C ARG A 116 7.49 8.57 -8.14
N CYS A 117 8.21 9.70 -8.05
CA CYS A 117 7.66 11.02 -7.71
C CYS A 117 7.24 11.92 -8.89
N GLU A 118 5.97 11.92 -9.27
CA GLU A 118 5.39 13.20 -9.72
C GLU A 118 3.91 13.33 -9.34
N GLU A 119 3.18 12.22 -9.30
CA GLU A 119 1.77 12.20 -8.90
C GLU A 119 1.57 12.30 -7.36
N THR A 120 2.45 11.66 -6.59
CA THR A 120 2.38 11.63 -5.12
C THR A 120 2.83 12.93 -4.46
N ALA A 121 3.48 13.86 -5.16
CA ALA A 121 3.85 15.15 -4.58
C ALA A 121 2.61 16.02 -4.31
N ILE A 122 1.60 15.97 -5.19
CA ILE A 122 0.35 16.72 -5.02
C ILE A 122 -0.53 16.04 -3.97
N GLU A 123 -0.63 14.71 -3.98
CA GLU A 123 -1.44 13.95 -3.01
C GLU A 123 -0.84 13.97 -1.59
N HIS A 124 0.48 13.81 -1.46
CA HIS A 124 1.15 13.88 -0.16
C HIS A 124 1.15 15.30 0.42
N ARG A 125 1.28 16.33 -0.42
CA ARG A 125 1.09 17.73 0.00
C ARG A 125 -0.38 18.01 0.35
N SER A 126 -1.34 17.44 -0.38
CA SER A 126 -2.78 17.55 -0.10
C SER A 126 -3.17 16.91 1.24
N GLU A 127 -2.63 15.72 1.53
CA GLU A 127 -2.87 15.03 2.81
C GLU A 127 -2.17 15.74 3.97
N LEU A 128 -0.96 16.27 3.74
CA LEU A 128 -0.27 17.11 4.72
C LEU A 128 -1.06 18.39 5.01
N VAL A 129 -1.60 19.06 3.99
CA VAL A 129 -2.49 20.22 4.16
C VAL A 129 -3.76 19.85 4.90
N LYS A 130 -4.37 18.68 4.60
CA LYS A 130 -5.53 18.17 5.34
C LYS A 130 -5.21 17.95 6.82
N ARG A 131 -4.06 17.35 7.16
CA ARG A 131 -3.58 17.19 8.54
C ARG A 131 -3.28 18.52 9.24
N LEU A 132 -2.68 19.49 8.54
CA LEU A 132 -2.42 20.83 9.08
C LEU A 132 -3.72 21.60 9.35
N LEU A 133 -4.67 21.55 8.42
CA LEU A 133 -6.00 22.13 8.60
C LEU A 133 -6.74 21.49 9.77
N GLN A 134 -6.55 20.18 10.02
CA GLN A 134 -7.13 19.48 11.16
C GLN A 134 -6.66 19.99 12.53
N LYS A 135 -5.48 20.62 12.62
CA LYS A 135 -4.99 21.26 13.86
C LYS A 135 -5.70 22.58 14.19
N LEU A 136 -6.40 23.18 13.22
CA LEU A 136 -7.15 24.41 13.44
C LEU A 136 -8.50 24.13 14.11
N PRO A 137 -8.97 25.03 15.01
CA PRO A 137 -10.36 25.07 15.44
C PRO A 137 -11.31 25.09 14.24
N GLU A 138 -12.44 24.41 14.34
CA GLU A 138 -13.39 24.21 13.23
C GLU A 138 -13.78 25.52 12.51
N SER A 139 -13.98 26.59 13.28
CA SER A 139 -14.35 27.90 12.75
C SER A 139 -13.21 28.61 12.00
N GLU A 140 -11.96 28.35 12.34
CA GLU A 140 -10.75 28.90 11.70
C GLU A 140 -10.44 28.11 10.42
N ARG A 141 -10.51 26.77 10.50
CA ARG A 141 -10.36 25.85 9.37
C ARG A 141 -11.31 26.18 8.22
N THR A 142 -12.58 26.40 8.54
CA THR A 142 -13.62 26.69 7.54
C THR A 142 -13.35 27.99 6.78
N VAL A 143 -12.87 29.02 7.48
CA VAL A 143 -12.55 30.32 6.87
C VAL A 143 -11.31 30.19 5.97
N VAL A 144 -10.28 29.47 6.40
CA VAL A 144 -9.07 29.20 5.60
C VAL A 144 -9.42 28.41 4.34
N THR A 145 -10.21 27.35 4.45
CA THR A 145 -10.60 26.55 3.27
C THR A 145 -11.41 27.40 2.28
N LEU A 146 -12.40 28.16 2.73
CA LEU A 146 -13.18 29.01 1.81
C LEU A 146 -12.33 30.14 1.18
N TYR A 147 -11.35 30.67 1.93
CA TYR A 147 -10.49 31.73 1.44
C TYR A 147 -9.48 31.25 0.38
N TYR A 148 -8.79 30.13 0.63
CA TYR A 148 -7.73 29.65 -0.26
C TYR A 148 -8.22 28.67 -1.33
N LEU A 149 -9.20 27.81 -1.04
CA LEU A 149 -9.71 26.81 -1.98
C LEU A 149 -10.87 27.33 -2.83
N ALA A 150 -11.72 28.18 -2.24
CA ALA A 150 -12.84 28.78 -2.97
C ALA A 150 -12.58 30.22 -3.41
N GLU A 151 -11.37 30.75 -3.17
CA GLU A 151 -10.91 32.10 -3.54
C GLU A 151 -11.86 33.24 -3.07
N MET A 152 -12.62 33.00 -2.00
CA MET A 152 -13.64 33.93 -1.54
C MET A 152 -13.02 35.10 -0.76
N THR A 153 -13.52 36.31 -0.98
CA THR A 153 -13.20 37.48 -0.17
C THR A 153 -13.76 37.35 1.25
N GLY A 154 -13.22 38.13 2.20
CA GLY A 154 -13.70 38.10 3.59
C GLY A 154 -15.18 38.49 3.70
N GLU A 155 -15.63 39.39 2.83
CA GLU A 155 -17.01 39.84 2.68
C GLU A 155 -17.92 38.72 2.13
N GLU A 156 -17.47 37.97 1.13
CA GLU A 156 -18.23 36.83 0.58
C GLU A 156 -18.32 35.68 1.57
N ILE A 157 -17.24 35.38 2.30
CA ILE A 157 -17.23 34.37 3.37
C ILE A 157 -18.18 34.79 4.49
N SER A 158 -18.21 36.08 4.83
CA SER A 158 -19.13 36.64 5.83
C SER A 158 -20.59 36.43 5.44
N MET A 159 -20.95 36.72 4.19
CA MET A 159 -22.30 36.49 3.65
C MET A 159 -22.66 35.00 3.57
N PHE A 160 -21.72 34.14 3.17
CA PHE A 160 -21.93 32.70 3.02
C PHE A 160 -22.08 31.97 4.35
N LEU A 161 -21.27 32.33 5.36
CA LEU A 161 -21.31 31.72 6.71
C LEU A 161 -22.30 32.39 7.66
N GLY A 162 -22.81 33.58 7.33
CA GLY A 162 -23.72 34.36 8.18
C GLY A 162 -23.06 34.92 9.44
N VAL A 163 -21.77 35.31 9.37
CA VAL A 163 -20.99 35.89 10.48
C VAL A 163 -20.42 37.24 10.09
N SER A 164 -20.06 38.12 11.05
CA SER A 164 -19.56 39.47 10.71
C SER A 164 -18.20 39.46 9.98
N PRO A 165 -17.90 40.43 9.09
CA PRO A 165 -16.61 40.50 8.40
C PRO A 165 -15.41 40.56 9.36
N ASN A 166 -15.56 41.25 10.50
CA ASN A 166 -14.55 41.29 11.56
C ASN A 166 -14.28 39.91 12.17
N THR A 167 -15.31 39.06 12.29
CA THR A 167 -15.18 37.68 12.77
C THR A 167 -14.41 36.82 11.77
N VAL A 168 -14.69 36.97 10.47
CA VAL A 168 -13.95 36.28 9.40
C VAL A 168 -12.48 36.71 9.42
N ARG A 169 -12.20 38.01 9.47
CA ARG A 169 -10.85 38.57 9.51
C ARG A 169 -10.07 38.09 10.74
N SER A 170 -10.70 38.07 11.92
CA SER A 170 -10.08 37.56 13.16
C SER A 170 -9.77 36.05 13.08
N ARG A 171 -10.67 35.25 12.50
CA ARG A 171 -10.47 33.79 12.34
C ARG A 171 -9.38 33.47 11.31
N LEU A 172 -9.35 34.19 10.19
CA LEU A 172 -8.30 34.04 9.17
C LEU A 172 -6.93 34.45 9.74
N LEU A 173 -6.86 35.56 10.47
CA LEU A 173 -5.61 36.01 11.10
C LEU A 173 -5.07 34.98 12.11
N ARG A 174 -5.94 34.46 12.99
CA ARG A 174 -5.55 33.42 13.96
C ARG A 174 -5.12 32.13 13.30
N ALA A 175 -5.82 31.73 12.24
CA ALA A 175 -5.45 30.55 11.48
C ALA A 175 -4.07 30.68 10.83
N ARG A 176 -3.77 31.84 10.21
CA ARG A 176 -2.45 32.16 9.65
C ARG A 176 -1.36 32.19 10.72
N GLN A 177 -1.64 32.78 11.88
CA GLN A 177 -0.70 32.79 13.00
C GLN A 177 -0.37 31.38 13.51
N ARG A 178 -1.36 30.49 13.57
CA ARG A 178 -1.20 29.08 13.98
C ARG A 178 -0.49 28.22 12.92
N LEU A 179 -0.51 28.63 11.65
CA LEU A 179 0.06 27.92 10.50
C LEU A 179 1.22 28.69 9.85
N LYS A 180 1.87 29.60 10.59
CA LYS A 180 2.80 30.60 10.05
C LYS A 180 4.00 30.00 9.31
N LYS A 181 4.44 28.79 9.66
CA LYS A 181 5.57 28.10 9.02
C LYS A 181 5.15 27.36 7.74
N GLU A 182 3.86 27.07 7.59
CA GLU A 182 3.30 26.20 6.56
C GLU A 182 2.33 26.94 5.60
N GLU A 183 2.12 28.24 5.79
CA GLU A 183 1.14 29.06 5.04
C GLU A 183 1.39 29.05 3.53
N SER A 184 2.65 29.13 3.08
CA SER A 184 3.00 29.11 1.65
C SER A 184 2.66 27.77 0.99
N MET A 185 2.88 26.65 1.69
CA MET A 185 2.56 25.32 1.21
C MET A 185 1.04 25.09 1.16
N ILE A 186 0.31 25.55 2.18
CA ILE A 186 -1.16 25.48 2.19
C ILE A 186 -1.74 26.30 1.04
N GLN A 187 -1.18 27.49 0.77
CA GLN A 187 -1.60 28.32 -0.34
C GLN A 187 -1.31 27.65 -1.69
N GLU A 188 -0.09 27.18 -1.92
CA GLU A 188 0.31 26.50 -3.17
C GLU A 188 -0.59 25.29 -3.48
N VAL A 189 -0.86 24.46 -2.47
CA VAL A 189 -1.65 23.24 -2.62
C VAL A 189 -3.13 23.54 -2.81
N LEU A 190 -3.71 24.41 -1.98
CA LEU A 190 -5.14 24.74 -2.07
C LEU A 190 -5.48 25.54 -3.33
N SER A 191 -4.55 26.33 -3.87
CA SER A 191 -4.73 27.10 -5.11
C SER A 191 -4.56 26.25 -6.38
N ASN A 192 -3.87 25.12 -6.31
CA ASN A 192 -3.67 24.21 -7.46
C ASN A 192 -4.82 23.20 -7.65
N PHE A 193 -5.81 23.15 -6.76
CA PHE A 193 -6.97 22.28 -6.91
C PHE A 193 -7.93 22.79 -7.98
N GLN A 194 -8.13 22.01 -9.04
CA GLN A 194 -9.15 22.25 -10.06
C GLN A 194 -10.36 21.33 -9.82
N LEU A 195 -11.58 21.87 -9.90
CA LEU A 195 -12.78 21.04 -9.96
C LEU A 195 -12.85 20.35 -11.32
N ALA A 196 -13.50 19.19 -11.37
CA ALA A 196 -13.79 18.49 -12.61
C ALA A 196 -14.43 19.48 -13.61
N PRO A 197 -13.87 19.63 -14.83
CA PRO A 197 -14.31 20.65 -15.78
C PRO A 197 -15.77 20.49 -16.21
N ASN A 198 -16.32 19.29 -16.04
CA ASN A 198 -17.69 18.91 -16.41
C ASN A 198 -18.69 18.95 -15.23
N LEU A 199 -18.32 19.39 -14.02
CA LEU A 199 -19.24 19.37 -12.86
C LEU A 199 -20.51 20.21 -13.10
N THR A 200 -20.38 21.42 -13.63
CA THR A 200 -21.54 22.26 -13.99
C THR A 200 -22.42 21.57 -15.02
N GLU A 201 -21.82 20.98 -16.05
CA GLU A 201 -22.54 20.29 -17.13
C GLU A 201 -23.29 19.07 -16.60
N ASN A 202 -22.68 18.30 -15.69
CA ASN A 202 -23.31 17.17 -15.02
C ASN A 202 -24.53 17.60 -14.20
N ILE A 203 -24.41 18.68 -13.43
CA ILE A 203 -25.52 19.26 -12.64
C ILE A 203 -26.66 19.75 -13.54
N VAL A 204 -26.33 20.50 -14.59
CA VAL A 204 -27.31 21.04 -15.54
C VAL A 204 -28.00 19.92 -16.31
N ARG A 205 -27.26 18.90 -16.74
CA ARG A 205 -27.80 17.71 -17.44
C ARG A 205 -28.73 16.88 -16.57
N GLU A 206 -28.45 16.73 -15.28
CA GLU A 206 -29.39 16.08 -14.36
C GLU A 206 -30.65 16.90 -14.13
N ILE A 207 -30.57 18.23 -14.22
CA ILE A 207 -31.74 19.10 -14.14
C ILE A 207 -32.58 19.07 -15.41
N THR A 208 -31.98 19.01 -16.60
CA THR A 208 -32.73 18.88 -17.87
C THR A 208 -33.48 17.54 -17.96
N ARG A 209 -33.00 16.50 -17.26
CA ARG A 209 -33.71 15.21 -17.09
C ARG A 209 -34.93 15.30 -16.14
N LEU A 210 -34.95 16.27 -15.23
CA LEU A 210 -36.11 16.54 -14.37
C LEU A 210 -37.11 17.42 -15.15
N LYS A 211 -38.10 16.81 -15.83
CA LYS A 211 -39.15 17.56 -16.56
C LYS A 211 -39.66 18.76 -15.76
N PRO A 212 -39.77 19.96 -16.34
CA PRO A 212 -40.36 21.10 -15.65
C PRO A 212 -41.85 20.84 -15.43
N THR A 213 -42.26 20.66 -14.17
CA THR A 213 -43.68 20.77 -13.81
C THR A 213 -44.10 22.22 -14.02
N SER A 214 -44.83 22.50 -15.10
CA SER A 214 -45.49 23.78 -15.33
C SER A 214 -46.39 24.14 -14.14
N PRO A 215 -46.44 25.40 -13.69
CA PRO A 215 -47.39 25.82 -12.69
C PRO A 215 -48.80 25.81 -13.30
N SER A 216 -49.66 24.91 -12.81
CA SER A 216 -51.07 24.84 -13.19
C SER A 216 -51.78 26.16 -12.88
N ALA A 217 -52.19 26.87 -13.92
CA ALA A 217 -52.98 28.09 -13.85
C ALA A 217 -54.43 27.80 -13.40
N SER A 218 -54.87 28.55 -12.38
CA SER A 218 -56.23 29.08 -12.10
C SER A 218 -57.47 28.29 -12.60
N LYS A 219 -58.39 27.84 -11.74
CA LYS A 219 -59.59 28.56 -11.19
C LYS A 219 -60.55 27.51 -10.54
N PRO A 220 -61.65 27.87 -9.85
CA PRO A 220 -61.94 29.03 -9.02
C PRO A 220 -62.54 28.66 -7.63
N TRP A 221 -62.73 29.70 -6.83
CA TRP A 221 -63.34 29.82 -5.49
C TRP A 221 -64.79 29.32 -5.38
N ILE A 222 -65.22 28.84 -4.18
CA ILE A 222 -66.49 29.15 -3.47
C ILE A 222 -66.56 28.44 -2.07
N PRO A 223 -67.33 28.98 -1.08
CA PRO A 223 -66.94 29.05 0.34
C PRO A 223 -67.94 28.49 1.40
N TRP A 224 -67.39 28.30 2.62
CA TRP A 224 -67.95 28.33 4.01
C TRP A 224 -68.95 27.26 4.51
N GLY A 225 -68.66 26.71 5.71
CA GLY A 225 -69.69 26.39 6.71
C GLY A 225 -69.40 25.28 7.74
N LEU A 226 -69.04 25.68 8.98
CA LEU A 226 -69.46 25.10 10.30
C LEU A 226 -68.95 23.67 10.68
N SER A 227 -68.60 23.28 11.91
CA SER A 227 -68.68 23.81 13.28
C SER A 227 -67.94 22.84 14.24
N PHE A 228 -67.76 23.28 15.51
CA PHE A 228 -67.36 22.58 16.75
C PHE A 228 -65.86 22.49 17.05
N VAL A 229 -65.27 23.40 17.85
CA VAL A 229 -65.45 23.64 19.31
C VAL A 229 -64.95 22.46 20.14
N SER A 230 -63.66 22.54 20.47
CA SER A 230 -63.07 22.44 21.81
C SER A 230 -63.83 21.66 22.90
N THR A 231 -63.20 20.61 23.44
CA THR A 231 -62.58 20.57 24.79
C THR A 231 -62.35 19.10 25.21
N PHE A 232 -61.41 18.90 26.15
CA PHE A 232 -61.13 17.66 26.89
C PHE A 232 -60.31 16.55 26.19
N LEU A 233 -58.98 16.60 26.40
CA LEU A 233 -58.33 15.63 27.30
C LEU A 233 -57.05 16.25 27.88
N VAL A 234 -57.24 16.95 28.99
CA VAL A 234 -56.22 17.34 29.96
C VAL A 234 -55.99 16.14 30.89
N ILE A 235 -54.71 15.90 31.20
CA ILE A 235 -54.19 14.97 32.22
C ILE A 235 -54.27 13.49 31.83
N LEU A 236 -53.39 13.12 30.90
CA LEU A 236 -52.40 12.09 31.20
C LEU A 236 -51.02 12.76 31.31
N ILE A 237 -50.94 13.68 32.28
CA ILE A 237 -49.69 14.03 32.96
C ILE A 237 -49.52 12.96 34.02
N MET A 238 -48.50 12.13 33.88
CA MET A 238 -47.57 11.79 34.95
C MET A 238 -46.44 10.96 34.35
N GLY A 239 -45.25 11.53 34.25
CA GLY A 239 -44.07 10.78 33.81
C GLY A 239 -43.03 11.55 33.00
N PHE A 240 -42.75 12.80 33.38
CA PHE A 240 -41.47 13.53 33.27
C PHE A 240 -40.65 13.48 31.95
N GLY A 241 -40.28 14.59 31.31
CA GLY A 241 -40.15 15.96 31.81
C GLY A 241 -38.68 16.41 31.87
N THR A 242 -38.35 17.32 30.96
CA THR A 242 -37.49 18.50 31.17
C THR A 242 -36.02 18.31 31.60
N ARG A 243 -35.10 18.45 30.64
CA ARG A 243 -33.85 19.27 30.72
C ARG A 243 -33.00 19.10 29.44
N ALA A 244 -33.36 19.75 28.33
CA ALA A 244 -32.45 19.91 27.18
C ALA A 244 -32.77 21.06 26.21
N LEU A 245 -33.72 21.93 26.53
CA LEU A 245 -34.13 23.05 25.67
C LEU A 245 -34.07 24.38 26.44
N SER A 246 -32.84 24.81 26.75
CA SER A 246 -32.51 26.19 27.11
C SER A 246 -30.99 26.41 27.23
N ARG A 247 -30.22 26.01 26.21
CA ARG A 247 -28.87 26.56 25.98
C ARG A 247 -28.69 26.72 24.48
N PHE A 248 -27.97 27.77 24.08
CA PHE A 248 -27.68 28.19 22.70
C PHE A 248 -28.63 29.22 22.08
N GLN A 249 -29.00 30.22 22.87
CA GLN A 249 -29.00 31.61 22.39
C GLN A 249 -28.45 32.49 23.53
N GLN A 250 -27.14 32.78 23.51
CA GLN A 250 -26.51 34.02 24.00
C GLN A 250 -25.01 34.05 23.55
N PRO A 251 -24.42 35.25 23.37
CA PRO A 251 -23.13 35.44 22.71
C PRO A 251 -21.93 35.19 23.63
N TYR A 252 -20.79 34.89 23.04
CA TYR A 252 -19.49 34.75 23.72
C TYR A 252 -19.13 36.01 24.54
N ASN A 253 -18.74 35.81 25.79
CA ASN A 253 -18.17 36.84 26.66
C ASN A 253 -16.63 36.81 26.54
N LEU A 254 -16.05 37.97 26.24
CA LEU A 254 -14.62 38.26 26.26
C LEU A 254 -14.38 39.09 27.52
N ASP A 255 -13.89 38.48 28.59
CA ASP A 255 -13.13 39.09 29.70
C ASP A 255 -13.02 38.09 30.85
N ALA A 256 -11.82 37.58 31.14
CA ALA A 256 -11.49 37.00 32.43
C ALA A 256 -9.99 37.11 32.70
N ALA A 257 -9.66 37.86 33.76
CA ALA A 257 -8.33 38.16 34.25
C ALA A 257 -7.78 37.05 35.17
N SER A 258 -6.46 37.13 35.37
CA SER A 258 -5.58 36.39 36.29
C SER A 258 -6.08 36.33 37.75
N GLU A 259 -5.87 35.20 38.45
CA GLU A 259 -4.90 35.06 39.56
C GLU A 259 -5.03 33.76 40.40
N MET A 260 -3.87 33.10 40.58
CA MET A 260 -3.21 32.56 41.80
C MET A 260 -3.80 31.49 42.76
N THR A 261 -3.05 30.37 42.82
CA THR A 261 -2.29 29.77 43.97
C THR A 261 -2.97 28.84 44.98
N ILE A 262 -2.13 27.91 45.50
CA ILE A 262 -2.18 27.07 46.73
C ILE A 262 -2.49 25.58 46.42
N GLU A 263 -1.75 24.55 46.86
CA GLU A 263 -0.52 24.36 47.65
C GLU A 263 0.01 22.92 47.40
N LEU A 264 1.33 22.74 47.57
CA LEU A 264 2.03 21.45 47.65
C LEU A 264 1.84 20.79 49.02
N VAL A 265 1.81 19.46 49.06
CA VAL A 265 2.15 18.67 50.25
C VAL A 265 3.05 17.50 49.84
N ASP A 266 4.28 17.52 50.34
CA ASP A 266 5.27 16.43 50.32
C ASP A 266 4.92 15.37 51.38
N ALA A 267 5.23 14.10 51.07
CA ALA A 267 5.53 13.10 52.08
C ALA A 267 6.61 12.12 51.56
N PRO A 268 7.74 11.93 52.26
CA PRO A 268 8.79 11.02 51.86
C PRO A 268 8.59 9.63 52.48
N ILE A 269 8.83 8.56 51.72
CA ILE A 269 9.04 7.22 52.29
C ILE A 269 10.43 6.75 51.86
N VAL A 270 11.30 6.66 52.87
CA VAL A 270 12.61 6.00 52.81
C VAL A 270 12.41 4.54 53.20
N LEU A 271 12.83 3.61 52.35
CA LEU A 271 13.06 2.22 52.71
C LEU A 271 14.44 1.81 52.18
N GLU A 272 15.42 1.83 53.08
CA GLU A 272 16.64 1.04 52.96
C GLU A 272 16.29 -0.44 53.18
N LEU A 273 16.66 -1.32 52.24
CA LEU A 273 16.91 -2.72 52.59
C LEU A 273 18.06 -3.31 51.73
N ALA A 274 19.11 -3.67 52.48
CA ALA A 274 20.28 -4.47 52.19
C ALA A 274 20.39 -5.23 50.84
N ARG A 275 21.50 -4.95 50.14
CA ARG A 275 22.13 -5.85 49.15
C ARG A 275 22.46 -7.21 49.77
N LYS A 276 22.13 -8.27 49.04
CA LYS A 276 22.84 -9.56 49.11
C LYS A 276 23.14 -10.01 47.68
N SER A 277 24.38 -10.43 47.45
CA SER A 277 24.92 -10.87 46.18
C SER A 277 24.55 -12.33 45.88
N ASP A 278 24.34 -12.63 44.60
CA ASP A 278 24.84 -13.82 43.87
C ASP A 278 23.82 -14.39 42.86
N ALA A 279 24.39 -14.88 41.73
CA ALA A 279 23.86 -15.72 40.64
C ALA A 279 23.27 -14.99 39.41
N LEU A 280 23.92 -14.94 38.24
CA LEU A 280 24.37 -15.98 37.27
C LEU A 280 23.27 -16.36 36.25
N THR A 281 23.41 -15.88 35.01
CA THR A 281 22.74 -16.40 33.81
C THR A 281 23.75 -17.20 32.98
N ARG A 282 23.60 -18.53 32.96
CA ARG A 282 24.23 -19.47 32.01
C ARG A 282 23.12 -20.25 31.33
N PHE A 283 23.14 -20.29 30.00
CA PHE A 283 22.42 -21.30 29.21
C PHE A 283 23.31 -22.54 29.00
N GLY A 284 22.69 -23.71 29.08
CA GLY A 284 23.28 -25.03 28.84
C GLY A 284 23.22 -25.91 30.09
N LYS A 285 22.27 -26.86 30.13
CA LYS A 285 22.25 -27.90 31.18
C LYS A 285 22.60 -29.26 30.57
N ALA A 286 23.57 -29.91 31.20
CA ALA A 286 23.91 -31.32 31.02
C ALA A 286 23.09 -32.21 31.98
N ASP A 287 23.07 -33.49 31.62
CA ASP A 287 22.17 -34.57 32.01
C ASP A 287 22.23 -35.09 33.47
N ILE A 288 21.04 -35.58 33.91
CA ILE A 288 20.76 -36.82 34.70
C ILE A 288 20.88 -36.90 36.26
N LEU A 289 19.83 -37.53 36.83
CA LEU A 289 19.65 -38.34 38.08
C LEU A 289 19.50 -37.69 39.47
N GLY A 290 18.28 -37.79 40.01
CA GLY A 290 18.03 -38.63 41.18
C GLY A 290 17.76 -37.97 42.54
N LYS A 291 16.48 -38.09 42.95
CA LYS A 291 16.01 -38.52 44.29
C LYS A 291 15.48 -37.46 45.28
N ASP A 292 14.18 -37.61 45.54
CA ASP A 292 13.40 -37.40 46.76
C ASP A 292 13.68 -36.18 47.66
N SER A 293 12.72 -35.24 47.68
CA SER A 293 12.07 -34.84 48.93
C SER A 293 10.77 -34.08 48.65
N ALA A 294 9.66 -34.67 49.09
CA ALA A 294 8.33 -34.08 49.11
C ALA A 294 8.23 -32.94 50.14
N SER A 295 7.52 -31.87 49.80
CA SER A 295 6.44 -31.29 50.63
C SER A 295 5.70 -30.20 49.85
N GLU A 296 4.56 -30.62 49.30
CA GLU A 296 3.28 -29.91 49.14
C GLU A 296 3.25 -28.38 49.35
N PHE A 297 2.87 -27.66 48.31
CA PHE A 297 1.76 -26.70 48.43
C PHE A 297 0.76 -26.95 47.29
N GLN A 298 -0.46 -27.28 47.70
CA GLN A 298 -1.57 -27.71 46.88
C GLN A 298 -2.01 -26.61 45.89
N ALA A 299 -1.95 -26.95 44.61
CA ALA A 299 -2.99 -26.58 43.68
C ALA A 299 -4.23 -27.42 43.99
N GLU A 300 -5.44 -26.86 43.87
CA GLU A 300 -6.56 -27.69 43.42
C GLU A 300 -7.55 -26.96 42.49
N PRO A 301 -8.19 -27.75 41.59
CA PRO A 301 -8.73 -27.33 40.30
C PRO A 301 -10.23 -27.67 40.15
N LEU A 302 -10.93 -27.15 39.13
CA LEU A 302 -12.12 -27.82 38.57
C LEU A 302 -12.21 -27.53 37.06
N LEU A 303 -11.78 -28.49 36.23
CA LEU A 303 -12.59 -29.44 35.41
C LEU A 303 -13.12 -28.81 34.11
N ILE A 304 -12.58 -29.12 32.93
CA ILE A 304 -12.82 -30.36 32.15
C ILE A 304 -14.27 -30.83 32.25
N ALA A 305 -15.09 -30.43 31.27
CA ALA A 305 -16.18 -31.24 30.77
C ALA A 305 -15.81 -31.65 29.34
N ALA A 306 -15.61 -32.95 29.18
CA ALA A 306 -15.16 -33.60 27.97
C ALA A 306 -16.24 -33.60 26.88
N ALA A 307 -15.74 -33.78 25.66
CA ALA A 307 -16.46 -34.12 24.43
C ALA A 307 -17.50 -35.23 24.58
N GLN A 308 -18.59 -35.12 23.81
CA GLN A 308 -19.00 -36.11 22.79
C GLN A 308 -20.31 -35.68 22.08
N VAL A 309 -20.49 -36.20 20.86
CA VAL A 309 -21.71 -36.27 20.03
C VAL A 309 -21.91 -35.01 19.14
N GLU A 310 -21.98 -35.05 17.81
CA GLU A 310 -22.46 -36.09 16.89
C GLU A 310 -21.74 -35.97 15.52
N GLU A 311 -21.25 -37.08 14.97
CA GLU A 311 -20.99 -37.21 13.53
C GLU A 311 -22.33 -37.20 12.80
N THR A 312 -22.63 -36.12 12.09
CA THR A 312 -23.69 -36.11 11.07
C THR A 312 -23.07 -36.16 9.68
N ASP A 313 -23.52 -37.18 8.94
CA ASP A 313 -23.22 -37.54 7.56
C ASP A 313 -23.05 -36.37 6.57
N LEU A 314 -22.00 -36.51 5.75
CA LEU A 314 -21.86 -36.14 4.34
C LEU A 314 -22.97 -35.26 3.75
N SER A 315 -22.86 -33.95 3.99
CA SER A 315 -23.36 -32.93 3.08
C SER A 315 -22.24 -32.62 2.08
N THR A 316 -22.55 -32.71 0.79
CA THR A 316 -21.68 -32.34 -0.34
C THR A 316 -20.88 -31.07 -0.03
N ALA A 317 -19.58 -31.21 0.26
CA ALA A 317 -18.70 -30.08 0.45
C ALA A 317 -18.78 -29.23 -0.83
N GLU A 318 -19.27 -27.99 -0.71
CA GLU A 318 -19.19 -27.03 -1.80
C GLU A 318 -17.73 -26.99 -2.28
N PRO A 319 -17.46 -27.00 -3.59
CA PRO A 319 -16.10 -26.90 -4.10
C PRO A 319 -15.47 -25.62 -3.53
N GLN A 320 -14.41 -25.77 -2.74
CA GLN A 320 -13.67 -24.65 -2.16
C GLN A 320 -12.46 -24.32 -3.02
N TRP A 321 -12.07 -23.04 -3.05
CA TRP A 321 -10.81 -22.60 -3.64
C TRP A 321 -9.64 -23.35 -3.00
N VAL A 322 -8.81 -23.99 -3.81
CA VAL A 322 -7.61 -24.71 -3.36
C VAL A 322 -6.39 -23.86 -3.64
N GLN A 323 -5.64 -23.54 -2.60
CA GLN A 323 -4.34 -22.91 -2.73
C GLN A 323 -3.35 -23.88 -3.38
N THR A 324 -2.83 -23.54 -4.56
CA THR A 324 -1.77 -24.34 -5.20
C THR A 324 -0.44 -24.12 -4.49
N LYS A 325 0.55 -24.99 -4.74
CA LYS A 325 1.91 -24.81 -4.18
C LYS A 325 2.62 -23.55 -4.71
N GLY A 326 2.07 -22.94 -5.76
CA GLY A 326 2.51 -21.67 -6.34
C GLY A 326 3.88 -21.73 -7.04
N PRO A 327 4.17 -20.78 -7.93
CA PRO A 327 5.43 -20.73 -8.68
C PRO A 327 6.71 -20.63 -7.83
N GLY A 328 6.60 -20.45 -6.51
CA GLY A 328 7.71 -20.18 -5.61
C GLY A 328 8.26 -18.76 -5.84
N GLY A 329 8.60 -18.06 -4.74
CA GLY A 329 9.16 -16.70 -4.80
C GLY A 329 8.16 -15.64 -5.28
N VAL A 330 7.86 -14.64 -4.46
CA VAL A 330 8.48 -13.31 -4.37
C VAL A 330 7.61 -12.61 -3.34
N SER A 331 8.04 -12.65 -2.09
CA SER A 331 7.58 -11.76 -1.05
C SER A 331 8.44 -11.96 0.19
N ARG A 332 8.56 -10.88 0.95
CA ARG A 332 9.42 -10.79 2.11
C ARG A 332 8.94 -11.81 3.15
N ALA A 333 9.88 -12.53 3.72
CA ALA A 333 9.68 -13.28 4.95
C ALA A 333 10.71 -12.74 5.93
N GLY A 334 10.37 -12.67 7.20
CA GLY A 334 11.41 -12.61 8.23
C GLY A 334 11.50 -13.94 8.95
N LEU A 335 12.66 -14.15 9.54
CA LEU A 335 13.05 -15.40 10.17
C LEU A 335 13.16 -15.18 11.67
N PHE A 336 12.80 -16.22 12.43
CA PHE A 336 12.95 -16.25 13.87
C PHE A 336 13.43 -17.63 14.29
N LEU A 337 14.55 -17.68 15.03
CA LEU A 337 15.07 -18.92 15.60
C LEU A 337 14.67 -18.97 17.07
N ALA A 338 13.86 -19.97 17.42
CA ALA A 338 13.47 -20.22 18.80
C ALA A 338 14.61 -20.86 19.60
N SER A 339 14.50 -20.81 20.92
CA SER A 339 15.50 -21.32 21.87
C SER A 339 15.73 -22.83 21.73
N ASP A 340 14.70 -23.56 21.29
CA ASP A 340 14.71 -24.99 20.98
C ASP A 340 15.30 -25.33 19.60
N GLN A 341 15.91 -24.36 18.90
CA GLN A 341 16.43 -24.46 17.53
C GLN A 341 15.36 -24.60 16.44
N THR A 342 14.07 -24.45 16.78
CA THR A 342 13.02 -24.42 15.77
C THR A 342 13.10 -23.11 14.97
N LEU A 343 13.24 -23.22 13.64
CA LEU A 343 13.25 -22.07 12.75
C LEU A 343 11.85 -21.76 12.23
N TYR A 344 11.40 -20.54 12.45
CA TYR A 344 10.15 -20.00 11.94
C TYR A 344 10.40 -19.00 10.82
N ALA A 345 9.48 -18.98 9.84
CA ALA A 345 9.39 -17.93 8.82
C ALA A 345 8.00 -17.29 8.87
N VAL A 346 7.97 -15.98 9.04
CA VAL A 346 6.72 -15.21 8.98
C VAL A 346 6.61 -14.56 7.62
N ALA A 347 5.56 -14.93 6.89
CA ALA A 347 5.19 -14.36 5.61
C ALA A 347 3.78 -13.79 5.68
N LYS A 348 3.38 -12.98 4.69
CA LYS A 348 2.02 -12.44 4.63
C LYS A 348 0.96 -13.56 4.61
N THR A 349 1.30 -14.73 4.07
CA THR A 349 0.38 -15.87 3.96
C THR A 349 0.23 -16.65 5.27
N GLY A 350 1.16 -16.52 6.21
CA GLY A 350 1.15 -17.33 7.41
C GLY A 350 2.46 -17.36 8.18
N LEU A 351 2.39 -18.01 9.34
CA LEU A 351 3.56 -18.52 10.05
C LEU A 351 3.92 -19.90 9.51
N TYR A 352 5.17 -20.08 9.12
CA TYR A 352 5.75 -21.33 8.69
C TYR A 352 6.82 -21.79 9.67
N ARG A 353 7.00 -23.11 9.76
CA ARG A 353 8.02 -23.75 10.60
C ARG A 353 8.85 -24.72 9.77
N LEU A 354 10.16 -24.75 10.02
CA LEU A 354 11.07 -25.75 9.52
C LEU A 354 11.40 -26.73 10.65
N ALA A 355 11.12 -28.02 10.43
CA ALA A 355 11.54 -29.07 11.35
C ALA A 355 13.02 -29.46 11.11
N GLU A 356 13.70 -29.95 12.14
CA GLU A 356 15.16 -30.21 12.18
C GLU A 356 15.69 -31.08 11.02
N GLU A 357 14.88 -31.99 10.48
CA GLU A 357 15.23 -32.87 9.36
C GLU A 357 14.44 -32.59 8.06
N SER A 358 13.72 -31.48 7.99
CA SER A 358 12.87 -31.16 6.83
C SER A 358 13.60 -30.33 5.78
N ASP A 359 13.41 -30.69 4.51
CA ASP A 359 13.81 -29.86 3.35
C ASP A 359 12.69 -28.92 2.88
N ALA A 360 11.58 -28.83 3.63
CA ALA A 360 10.45 -27.97 3.32
C ALA A 360 9.84 -27.31 4.56
N TRP A 361 9.38 -26.07 4.38
CA TRP A 361 8.58 -25.33 5.33
C TRP A 361 7.18 -25.94 5.45
N THR A 362 6.65 -25.95 6.67
CA THR A 362 5.27 -26.37 6.95
C THR A 362 4.48 -25.17 7.45
N LEU A 363 3.31 -24.93 6.86
CA LEU A 363 2.38 -23.90 7.35
C LEU A 363 1.87 -24.31 8.74
N VAL A 364 2.04 -23.43 9.73
CA VAL A 364 1.58 -23.63 11.11
C VAL A 364 0.26 -22.89 11.34
N SER A 365 0.18 -21.64 10.87
CA SER A 365 -1.03 -20.81 10.96
C SER A 365 -1.14 -19.95 9.71
N ALA A 366 -2.29 -20.00 9.04
CA ALA A 366 -2.59 -19.11 7.92
C ALA A 366 -2.91 -17.69 8.42
N SER A 367 -2.62 -16.68 7.59
CA SER A 367 -3.17 -15.33 7.77
C SER A 367 -4.67 -15.34 7.46
N GLY A 368 -5.43 -14.51 8.16
CA GLY A 368 -6.87 -14.34 7.94
C GLY A 368 -7.26 -12.89 7.61
N PRO A 369 -8.48 -12.65 7.13
CA PRO A 369 -8.96 -11.30 6.75
C PRO A 369 -8.92 -10.28 7.89
N ASN A 370 -8.91 -10.73 9.15
CA ASN A 370 -8.80 -9.89 10.35
C ASN A 370 -7.42 -9.97 11.03
N ARG A 371 -6.47 -10.74 10.48
CA ARG A 371 -5.16 -11.02 11.06
C ARG A 371 -4.13 -11.20 9.94
N GLU A 372 -3.60 -10.08 9.45
CA GLU A 372 -2.46 -10.09 8.52
C GLU A 372 -1.15 -10.14 9.32
N PHE A 373 -0.33 -11.15 9.07
CA PHE A 373 1.05 -11.16 9.55
C PHE A 373 1.87 -10.11 8.77
N ASN A 374 2.57 -9.23 9.50
CA ASN A 374 3.37 -8.18 8.88
C ASN A 374 4.67 -8.77 8.32
N ALA A 375 4.77 -8.83 6.99
CA ALA A 375 5.93 -9.33 6.27
C ALA A 375 6.98 -8.23 5.97
N ALA A 376 7.25 -7.34 6.92
CA ALA A 376 8.37 -6.41 6.78
C ALA A 376 9.71 -7.16 6.91
N PHE A 377 10.82 -6.57 6.41
CA PHE A 377 12.16 -7.18 6.51
C PHE A 377 12.58 -7.56 7.93
N ASN A 378 11.95 -6.97 8.96
CA ASN A 378 12.14 -7.36 10.35
C ASN A 378 10.87 -8.08 10.80
N THR A 379 10.90 -9.41 10.86
CA THR A 379 9.92 -10.15 11.66
C THR A 379 10.19 -9.86 13.12
N VAL A 380 9.17 -9.41 13.82
CA VAL A 380 9.29 -9.10 15.24
C VAL A 380 8.53 -10.16 16.02
N MET A 381 9.11 -11.36 15.96
CA MET A 381 8.80 -12.43 16.90
C MET A 381 9.76 -12.36 18.07
N ALA A 382 9.26 -12.76 19.24
CA ALA A 382 10.05 -12.99 20.42
C ALA A 382 9.57 -14.25 21.11
N GLU A 383 10.40 -14.85 21.93
CA GLU A 383 10.07 -16.00 22.75
C GLU A 383 10.42 -15.69 24.20
N TYR A 384 9.54 -16.10 25.10
CA TYR A 384 9.82 -16.08 26.52
C TYR A 384 9.12 -17.27 27.18
N GLY A 385 9.92 -18.14 27.81
CA GLY A 385 9.45 -19.47 28.23
C GLY A 385 8.89 -20.24 27.02
N ASP A 386 7.76 -20.91 27.20
CA ASP A 386 7.09 -21.67 26.12
C ASP A 386 6.13 -20.80 25.27
N THR A 387 6.17 -19.47 25.42
CA THR A 387 5.25 -18.55 24.73
C THR A 387 5.95 -17.84 23.59
N LEU A 388 5.36 -17.94 22.40
CA LEU A 388 5.75 -17.15 21.23
C LEU A 388 4.94 -15.87 21.18
N TYR A 389 5.63 -14.77 20.92
CA TYR A 389 5.05 -13.45 20.73
C TYR A 389 5.27 -13.01 19.29
N LEU A 390 4.26 -12.34 18.73
CA LEU A 390 4.32 -11.83 17.37
C LEU A 390 3.64 -10.46 17.30
N LEU A 391 4.35 -9.48 16.77
CA LEU A 391 3.77 -8.16 16.52
C LEU A 391 3.19 -8.09 15.12
N THR A 392 1.92 -7.69 15.04
CA THR A 392 1.26 -7.32 13.79
C THR A 392 1.40 -5.82 13.54
N SER A 393 0.78 -5.32 12.47
CA SER A 393 0.71 -3.89 12.22
C SER A 393 0.10 -3.13 13.39
N ASN A 394 -0.84 -3.70 14.15
CA ASN A 394 -1.66 -2.96 15.13
C ASN A 394 -1.62 -3.53 16.56
N GLU A 395 -1.32 -4.81 16.73
CA GLU A 395 -1.43 -5.50 18.02
C GLU A 395 -0.25 -6.43 18.31
N LEU A 396 -0.08 -6.76 19.59
CA LEU A 396 0.80 -7.83 20.06
C LEU A 396 0.00 -9.11 20.25
N LEU A 397 0.46 -10.21 19.67
CA LEU A 397 -0.13 -11.53 19.79
C LEU A 397 0.76 -12.44 20.64
N ALA A 398 0.15 -13.36 21.37
CA ALA A 398 0.81 -14.43 22.08
C ALA A 398 0.23 -15.80 21.71
N SER A 399 1.10 -16.80 21.64
CA SER A 399 0.79 -18.19 21.37
C SER A 399 1.50 -19.10 22.37
N ILE A 400 0.73 -20.01 22.97
CA ILE A 400 1.21 -21.02 23.93
C ILE A 400 1.26 -22.43 23.33
N ASP A 401 1.01 -22.56 22.02
CA ASP A 401 0.88 -23.83 21.31
C ASP A 401 1.75 -23.88 20.05
N ALA A 402 2.93 -23.25 20.14
CA ALA A 402 3.94 -23.15 19.08
C ALA A 402 3.40 -22.48 17.79
N GLY A 403 2.59 -21.43 17.96
CA GLY A 403 2.13 -20.57 16.87
C GLY A 403 0.89 -21.08 16.13
N LYS A 404 0.23 -22.15 16.62
CA LYS A 404 -1.00 -22.68 16.00
C LYS A 404 -2.20 -21.79 16.27
N THR A 405 -2.31 -21.25 17.47
CA THR A 405 -3.33 -20.28 17.86
C THR A 405 -2.72 -19.04 18.48
N TRP A 406 -3.37 -17.90 18.25
CA TRP A 406 -2.91 -16.59 18.66
C TRP A 406 -3.98 -15.84 19.43
N ASN A 407 -3.62 -15.33 20.60
CA ASN A 407 -4.43 -14.46 21.44
C ASN A 407 -3.88 -13.04 21.40
N SER A 408 -4.76 -12.05 21.26
CA SER A 408 -4.35 -10.64 21.31
C SER A 408 -4.10 -10.21 22.75
N LEU A 409 -2.95 -9.58 22.98
CA LEU A 409 -2.59 -8.95 24.26
C LEU A 409 -2.93 -7.46 24.30
N GLY A 410 -3.29 -6.87 23.16
CA GLY A 410 -3.67 -5.46 23.06
C GLY A 410 -2.95 -4.70 21.96
N ALA A 411 -3.29 -3.43 21.83
CA ALA A 411 -2.69 -2.54 20.84
C ALA A 411 -1.24 -2.20 21.18
N ARG A 412 -0.41 -2.06 20.15
CA ARG A 412 0.99 -1.61 20.30
C ARG A 412 1.13 -0.12 19.96
N PRO A 413 2.15 0.58 20.50
CA PRO A 413 2.57 1.91 20.05
C PRO A 413 2.80 2.00 18.55
N GLU A 414 2.52 3.18 17.98
CA GLU A 414 2.61 3.45 16.55
C GLU A 414 4.03 3.72 16.07
N GLY A 415 4.36 3.18 14.89
CA GLY A 415 5.65 3.41 14.23
C GLY A 415 6.27 2.14 13.65
N ARG A 416 7.39 2.34 12.94
CA ARG A 416 8.20 1.28 12.32
C ARG A 416 8.95 0.52 13.40
N VAL A 417 8.62 -0.76 13.57
CA VAL A 417 9.23 -1.62 14.59
C VAL A 417 10.64 -2.04 14.15
N VAL A 418 11.56 -2.05 15.11
CA VAL A 418 12.93 -2.57 14.96
C VAL A 418 12.99 -3.97 15.54
N THR A 419 12.62 -4.13 16.82
CA THR A 419 12.62 -5.42 17.54
C THR A 419 11.69 -5.41 18.76
N LEU A 420 11.38 -6.59 19.30
CA LEU A 420 10.69 -6.82 20.58
C LEU A 420 11.63 -7.66 21.44
N ILE A 421 11.89 -7.17 22.65
CA ILE A 421 12.75 -7.85 23.61
C ILE A 421 11.91 -8.13 24.85
N ILE A 422 11.96 -9.35 25.35
CA ILE A 422 11.24 -9.76 26.55
C ILE A 422 12.30 -10.22 27.56
N THR A 423 12.29 -9.59 28.74
CA THR A 423 13.13 -9.96 29.88
C THR A 423 12.26 -10.48 31.01
N ASP A 424 12.90 -10.95 32.09
CA ASP A 424 12.18 -11.40 33.29
C ASP A 424 11.36 -10.30 33.98
N THR A 425 11.67 -9.02 33.70
CA THR A 425 11.09 -7.87 34.41
C THR A 425 10.15 -7.04 33.54
N ALA A 426 10.37 -7.00 32.22
CA ALA A 426 9.63 -6.13 31.32
C ALA A 426 9.70 -6.58 29.85
N MET A 427 8.78 -6.05 29.06
CA MET A 427 8.84 -6.09 27.59
C MET A 427 9.31 -4.74 27.06
N TYR A 428 10.19 -4.76 26.07
CA TYR A 428 10.68 -3.58 25.38
C TYR A 428 10.31 -3.65 23.91
N LEU A 429 9.47 -2.70 23.46
CA LEU A 429 9.16 -2.49 22.06
C LEU A 429 10.04 -1.37 21.52
N VAL A 430 10.95 -1.73 20.62
CA VAL A 430 11.90 -0.79 20.03
C VAL A 430 11.39 -0.41 18.64
N LEU A 431 11.07 0.88 18.46
CA LEU A 431 10.72 1.47 17.17
C LEU A 431 11.92 2.20 16.58
N SER A 432 11.87 2.53 15.29
CA SER A 432 12.96 3.23 14.60
C SER A 432 13.23 4.63 15.16
N THR A 433 12.33 5.16 15.98
CA THR A 433 12.41 6.52 16.54
C THR A 433 12.28 6.58 18.04
N GLU A 434 11.84 5.52 18.72
CA GLU A 434 11.51 5.56 20.15
C GLU A 434 11.53 4.15 20.76
N VAL A 435 11.70 4.07 22.08
CA VAL A 435 11.69 2.83 22.85
C VAL A 435 10.56 2.89 23.86
N PHE A 436 9.75 1.84 23.90
CA PHE A 436 8.66 1.66 24.85
C PHE A 436 8.93 0.49 25.76
N ARG A 437 8.54 0.61 27.03
CA ARG A 437 8.62 -0.42 28.06
C ARG A 437 7.20 -0.78 28.52
N SER A 438 6.98 -2.04 28.80
CA SER A 438 5.75 -2.56 29.42
C SER A 438 6.12 -3.50 30.56
N GLU A 439 5.51 -3.31 31.73
CA GLU A 439 5.69 -4.17 32.91
C GLU A 439 4.50 -5.12 33.12
N ASP A 440 3.49 -5.02 32.25
CA ASP A 440 2.22 -5.75 32.32
C ASP A 440 2.00 -6.60 31.07
N VAL A 441 3.06 -7.20 30.54
CA VAL A 441 3.02 -8.18 29.43
C VAL A 441 2.40 -7.57 28.15
N GLY A 442 2.68 -6.29 27.90
CA GLY A 442 2.28 -5.58 26.68
C GLY A 442 0.89 -4.97 26.71
N HIS A 443 0.19 -4.97 27.85
CA HIS A 443 -1.11 -4.31 27.99
C HIS A 443 -1.00 -2.78 28.02
N GLN A 444 0.05 -2.24 28.65
CA GLN A 444 0.38 -0.82 28.68
C GLN A 444 1.82 -0.58 28.30
N TRP A 445 2.05 0.51 27.57
CA TRP A 445 3.36 0.90 27.05
C TRP A 445 3.71 2.30 27.50
N GLU A 446 4.85 2.43 28.18
CA GLU A 446 5.44 3.70 28.58
C GLU A 446 6.62 4.04 27.67
N SER A 447 6.68 5.28 27.16
CA SER A 447 7.86 5.72 26.40
C SER A 447 9.02 6.03 27.35
N ILE A 448 10.15 5.36 27.13
CA ILE A 448 11.42 5.63 27.83
C ILE A 448 12.45 6.31 26.91
N GLY A 449 12.12 6.53 25.63
CA GLY A 449 13.03 7.03 24.60
C GLY A 449 13.10 8.56 24.45
N GLN A 450 12.23 9.34 25.11
CA GLN A 450 12.21 10.81 24.93
C GLN A 450 13.52 11.48 25.38
N THR A 451 14.12 11.00 26.47
CA THR A 451 15.40 11.50 26.99
C THR A 451 16.60 11.17 26.10
N LEU A 452 16.51 10.09 25.30
CA LEU A 452 17.53 9.69 24.32
C LEU A 452 17.73 10.78 23.24
N LYS A 453 16.67 11.55 22.93
CA LYS A 453 16.66 12.62 21.93
C LYS A 453 17.13 13.99 22.46
N ILE A 454 16.94 14.26 23.75
CA ILE A 454 17.06 15.64 24.31
C ILE A 454 18.51 16.01 24.66
N ASN A 455 19.35 15.05 25.05
CA ASN A 455 20.62 15.36 25.72
C ASN A 455 21.88 15.32 24.83
N ASN A 456 21.81 14.93 23.55
CA ASN A 456 23.01 14.66 22.73
C ASN A 456 22.85 15.01 21.23
N MET A 457 22.57 16.27 20.84
CA MET A 457 22.47 16.66 19.42
C MET A 457 23.46 17.75 18.99
N PRO A 458 24.47 17.42 18.14
CA PRO A 458 25.29 18.40 17.44
C PRO A 458 24.80 18.79 16.03
N ASP A 459 24.00 17.95 15.34
CA ASP A 459 23.61 18.21 13.94
C ASP A 459 22.13 17.83 13.63
N PRO A 460 21.26 18.81 13.32
CA PRO A 460 19.87 18.57 12.95
C PRO A 460 19.65 18.01 11.53
N LYS A 461 20.69 17.81 10.71
CA LYS A 461 20.56 17.33 9.32
C LYS A 461 20.45 15.81 9.15
N LEU A 462 21.00 15.01 10.06
CA LEU A 462 20.89 13.54 10.05
C LEU A 462 19.86 13.11 11.11
N GLY A 463 18.63 12.82 10.71
CA GLY A 463 17.59 12.37 11.64
C GLY A 463 18.03 11.22 12.57
N PHE A 464 17.65 11.30 13.84
CA PHE A 464 17.90 10.25 14.82
C PHE A 464 17.10 8.98 14.47
N LEU A 465 17.79 7.86 14.25
CA LEU A 465 17.18 6.57 13.94
C LEU A 465 17.80 5.46 14.79
N ILE A 466 16.95 4.57 15.30
CA ILE A 466 17.32 3.31 15.92
C ILE A 466 17.32 2.22 14.85
N TRP A 467 18.36 1.40 14.81
CA TRP A 467 18.48 0.33 13.81
C TRP A 467 18.54 -1.07 14.41
N ASN A 468 19.00 -1.21 15.66
CA ASN A 468 19.09 -2.50 16.32
C ASN A 468 19.04 -2.31 17.85
N ALA A 469 18.62 -3.35 18.57
CA ALA A 469 18.64 -3.37 20.02
C ALA A 469 18.73 -4.81 20.52
N LEU A 470 19.31 -5.00 21.70
CA LEU A 470 19.33 -6.26 22.44
C LEU A 470 19.33 -5.99 23.94
N ALA A 471 18.96 -6.98 24.74
CA ALA A 471 19.14 -6.93 26.19
C ALA A 471 20.13 -7.99 26.64
N ILE A 472 20.94 -7.63 27.64
CA ILE A 472 21.79 -8.56 28.39
C ILE A 472 21.36 -8.42 29.84
N ASP A 473 20.84 -9.50 30.41
CA ASP A 473 20.14 -9.50 31.69
C ASP A 473 19.03 -8.43 31.72
N ASN A 474 19.19 -7.38 32.52
CA ASN A 474 18.23 -6.28 32.63
C ASN A 474 18.71 -4.96 31.99
N THR A 475 19.82 -4.99 31.25
CA THR A 475 20.40 -3.82 30.59
C THR A 475 20.07 -3.84 29.11
N LEU A 476 19.44 -2.78 28.63
CA LEU A 476 19.06 -2.63 27.23
C LEU A 476 20.15 -1.86 26.45
N PHE A 477 20.63 -2.43 25.35
CA PHE A 477 21.57 -1.81 24.43
C PHE A 477 20.86 -1.45 23.12
N VAL A 478 21.10 -0.24 22.61
CA VAL A 478 20.46 0.28 21.40
C VAL A 478 21.48 0.89 20.45
N GLY A 479 21.55 0.33 19.24
CA GLY A 479 22.36 0.82 18.14
C GLY A 479 21.60 1.85 17.31
N THR A 480 22.20 3.04 17.13
CA THR A 480 21.55 4.20 16.50
C THR A 480 22.40 4.80 15.40
N SER A 481 21.82 5.73 14.62
CA SER A 481 22.55 6.57 13.68
C SER A 481 23.65 7.44 14.30
N GLN A 482 23.69 7.56 15.62
CA GLN A 482 24.61 8.41 16.37
C GLN A 482 25.59 7.64 17.29
N GLY A 483 25.51 6.31 17.31
CA GLY A 483 26.35 5.46 18.17
C GLY A 483 25.55 4.40 18.94
N LEU A 484 26.21 3.77 19.91
CA LEU A 484 25.62 2.79 20.82
C LEU A 484 25.21 3.46 22.12
N PHE A 485 24.02 3.13 22.62
CA PHE A 485 23.49 3.60 23.89
C PHE A 485 23.10 2.42 24.78
N GLN A 486 23.26 2.57 26.09
CA GLN A 486 22.75 1.64 27.09
C GLN A 486 21.70 2.30 27.97
N PHE A 487 20.76 1.49 28.47
CA PHE A 487 19.72 1.92 29.40
C PHE A 487 19.67 0.97 30.60
N THR A 488 19.83 1.55 31.79
CA THR A 488 19.64 0.91 33.09
C THR A 488 18.51 1.62 33.84
N ASP A 489 18.71 2.91 34.13
CA ASP A 489 17.70 3.86 34.63
C ASP A 489 17.66 5.16 33.80
N THR A 490 18.81 5.51 33.22
CA THR A 490 18.97 6.63 32.29
C THR A 490 19.77 6.18 31.07
N TRP A 491 19.69 6.93 29.98
CA TRP A 491 20.42 6.63 28.75
C TRP A 491 21.85 7.15 28.81
N GLU A 492 22.80 6.26 28.58
CA GLU A 492 24.22 6.58 28.48
C GLU A 492 24.76 6.19 27.11
N LYS A 493 25.59 7.06 26.52
CA LYS A 493 26.26 6.79 25.24
C LYS A 493 27.58 6.07 25.49
N LEU A 494 27.76 4.90 24.89
CA LEU A 494 29.00 4.14 24.98
C LEU A 494 30.06 4.66 24.00
N SER A 495 31.32 4.65 24.42
CA SER A 495 32.46 5.21 23.69
C SER A 495 33.05 4.21 22.69
N VAL A 496 32.24 3.77 21.72
CA VAL A 496 32.73 2.96 20.59
C VAL A 496 33.71 3.81 19.77
N PRO A 497 34.90 3.32 19.38
CA PRO A 497 35.96 4.09 18.71
C PRO A 497 35.64 4.35 17.23
N THR A 498 34.49 4.95 16.97
CA THR A 498 33.98 5.30 15.64
C THR A 498 33.01 6.47 15.71
N SER A 499 32.97 7.29 14.66
CA SER A 499 31.92 8.30 14.46
C SER A 499 30.73 7.79 13.66
N GLN A 500 30.79 6.54 13.18
CA GLN A 500 29.73 5.91 12.40
C GLN A 500 28.56 5.48 13.30
N GLY A 501 27.38 5.35 12.71
CA GLY A 501 26.23 4.78 13.40
C GLY A 501 26.39 3.27 13.61
N ILE A 502 25.68 2.71 14.60
CA ILE A 502 25.75 1.30 14.97
C ILE A 502 24.53 0.54 14.42
N LYS A 503 24.78 -0.27 13.38
CA LYS A 503 23.75 -0.93 12.57
C LYS A 503 23.37 -2.32 13.07
N SER A 504 24.31 -3.03 13.68
CA SER A 504 24.15 -4.40 14.13
C SER A 504 24.74 -4.56 15.53
N LEU A 505 24.03 -5.29 16.38
CA LEU A 505 24.46 -5.70 17.70
C LEU A 505 24.27 -7.21 17.81
N ALA A 506 25.26 -7.92 18.36
CA ALA A 506 25.16 -9.34 18.62
C ALA A 506 25.93 -9.71 19.88
N VAL A 507 25.54 -10.81 20.53
CA VAL A 507 26.20 -11.30 21.75
C VAL A 507 26.59 -12.75 21.54
N ALA A 508 27.81 -13.11 21.95
CA ALA A 508 28.26 -14.50 21.96
C ALA A 508 29.23 -14.74 23.12
N GLY A 509 28.86 -15.66 24.02
CA GLY A 509 29.63 -15.90 25.24
C GLY A 509 29.71 -14.64 26.09
N ASP A 510 30.92 -14.15 26.34
CA ASP A 510 31.23 -12.96 27.12
C ASP A 510 31.43 -11.69 26.26
N ARG A 511 31.16 -11.77 24.95
CA ARG A 511 31.43 -10.68 24.01
C ARG A 511 30.16 -10.03 23.46
N ILE A 512 30.16 -8.70 23.44
CA ILE A 512 29.24 -7.88 22.64
C ILE A 512 29.95 -7.49 21.36
N TYR A 513 29.35 -7.79 20.22
CA TYR A 513 29.82 -7.39 18.90
C TYR A 513 28.98 -6.25 18.34
N VAL A 514 29.64 -5.32 17.66
CA VAL A 514 28.98 -4.18 17.02
C VAL A 514 29.46 -4.03 15.58
N GLY A 515 28.50 -3.88 14.66
CA GLY A 515 28.74 -3.56 13.25
C GLY A 515 28.28 -2.14 12.94
N THR A 516 29.10 -1.39 12.22
CA THR A 516 28.81 0.03 11.91
C THR A 516 28.20 0.22 10.53
N THR A 517 27.71 1.44 10.27
CA THR A 517 27.28 1.88 8.93
C THR A 517 27.61 3.35 8.71
N ASN A 518 27.95 3.70 7.46
CA ASN A 518 28.25 5.08 7.09
C ASN A 518 26.93 5.82 6.78
N VAL A 519 26.61 6.86 7.57
CA VAL A 519 25.50 7.77 7.30
C VAL A 519 26.07 9.07 6.76
N GLY A 520 25.92 9.30 5.45
CA GLY A 520 26.09 10.58 4.79
C GLY A 520 27.35 11.39 5.16
N GLN A 521 28.45 11.19 4.44
CA GLN A 521 29.54 12.18 4.40
C GLN A 521 29.32 13.18 3.26
N GLU A 522 29.70 14.45 3.50
CA GLU A 522 29.81 15.46 2.45
C GLU A 522 30.80 15.02 1.36
N PRO A 523 30.52 15.32 0.08
CA PRO A 523 31.45 15.06 -1.01
C PRO A 523 32.73 15.89 -0.80
N GLY A 524 33.83 15.23 -0.41
CA GLY A 524 35.13 15.87 -0.23
C GLY A 524 35.96 15.37 0.96
N ALA A 525 35.36 14.65 1.92
CA ALA A 525 36.11 14.03 3.01
C ALA A 525 36.79 12.74 2.53
N GLY A 526 38.11 12.66 2.64
CA GLY A 526 38.90 11.49 2.23
C GLY A 526 38.53 10.21 2.99
N ARG A 527 38.23 9.16 2.21
CA ARG A 527 38.16 7.71 2.54
C ARG A 527 37.86 7.33 4.00
N SER A 528 36.58 7.07 4.29
CA SER A 528 36.18 5.75 4.84
C SER A 528 34.75 5.41 4.42
N LEU A 529 34.60 4.73 3.28
CA LEU A 529 33.33 4.22 2.74
C LEU A 529 32.91 2.88 3.39
N TYR A 530 33.69 2.37 4.35
CA TYR A 530 33.61 1.00 4.84
C TYR A 530 33.03 0.95 6.25
N ALA A 531 32.22 -0.09 6.49
CA ALA A 531 31.79 -0.44 7.82
C ALA A 531 32.97 -1.04 8.62
N ALA A 532 32.94 -0.86 9.93
CA ALA A 532 33.86 -1.39 10.90
C ALA A 532 33.14 -2.36 11.83
N VAL A 533 33.90 -3.26 12.45
CA VAL A 533 33.39 -4.25 13.39
C VAL A 533 34.24 -4.23 14.65
N PHE A 534 33.59 -4.13 15.80
CA PHE A 534 34.26 -4.13 17.10
C PHE A 534 33.63 -5.17 18.02
N TYR A 535 34.36 -5.57 19.05
CA TYR A 535 33.80 -6.29 20.19
C TYR A 535 34.23 -5.71 21.53
N SER A 536 33.44 -5.98 22.57
CA SER A 536 33.72 -5.66 23.97
C SER A 536 33.52 -6.90 24.83
N THR A 537 34.34 -7.07 25.88
CA THR A 537 34.24 -8.13 26.90
C THR A 537 33.80 -7.60 28.27
N ASP A 538 33.51 -6.31 28.36
CA ASP A 538 33.27 -5.56 29.60
C ASP A 538 32.01 -4.69 29.47
N LEU A 539 30.99 -5.22 28.78
CA LEU A 539 29.69 -4.57 28.58
C LEU A 539 29.75 -3.18 27.92
N GLY A 540 30.83 -2.89 27.19
CA GLY A 540 30.99 -1.68 26.38
C GLY A 540 31.93 -0.63 26.97
N ASP A 541 32.60 -0.91 28.08
CA ASP A 541 33.62 -0.03 28.68
C ASP A 541 34.87 0.10 27.78
N SER A 542 35.27 -0.99 27.12
CA SER A 542 36.36 -1.01 26.14
C SER A 542 36.03 -1.81 24.89
N TRP A 543 36.65 -1.44 23.77
CA TRP A 543 36.36 -1.98 22.44
C TRP A 543 37.64 -2.39 21.73
N THR A 544 37.61 -3.59 21.14
CA THR A 544 38.66 -4.11 20.27
C THR A 544 38.17 -4.09 18.82
N ASP A 545 38.99 -3.54 17.92
CA ASP A 545 38.72 -3.52 16.49
C ASP A 545 39.08 -4.87 15.86
N ILE A 546 38.10 -5.48 15.19
CA ILE A 546 38.23 -6.74 14.44
C ILE A 546 37.84 -6.54 12.98
N THR A 547 37.91 -5.32 12.48
CA THR A 547 37.54 -4.98 11.11
C THR A 547 38.44 -5.76 10.12
N PRO A 548 37.85 -6.47 9.13
CA PRO A 548 38.63 -7.20 8.12
C PRO A 548 39.63 -6.30 7.38
N ASP A 549 40.78 -6.86 7.01
CA ASP A 549 41.82 -6.18 6.22
C ASP A 549 41.22 -5.52 4.97
N THR A 550 41.21 -4.19 4.99
CA THR A 550 40.47 -3.37 4.05
C THR A 550 41.01 -3.51 2.63
N ASP A 551 42.31 -3.77 2.44
CA ASP A 551 42.92 -3.90 1.12
C ASP A 551 42.50 -5.17 0.36
N LYS A 552 42.10 -6.24 1.08
CA LYS A 552 41.71 -7.53 0.47
C LYS A 552 40.20 -7.70 0.27
N HIS A 553 39.39 -7.13 1.16
CA HIS A 553 37.94 -7.41 1.23
C HIS A 553 37.06 -6.16 1.06
N LEU A 554 37.67 -5.05 0.63
CA LEU A 554 37.10 -3.70 0.44
C LEU A 554 35.67 -3.67 -0.12
N HIS A 555 35.36 -4.51 -1.10
CA HIS A 555 34.07 -4.51 -1.80
C HIS A 555 32.93 -5.17 -1.02
N LYS A 556 33.22 -5.99 0.01
CA LYS A 556 32.22 -6.80 0.70
C LYS A 556 31.54 -6.10 1.87
N ILE A 557 32.29 -5.28 2.59
CA ILE A 557 31.85 -4.55 3.80
C ILE A 557 31.48 -3.09 3.49
N ILE A 558 31.06 -2.80 2.26
CA ILE A 558 30.62 -1.46 1.86
C ILE A 558 29.30 -1.12 2.56
N ALA A 559 29.24 0.10 3.10
CA ALA A 559 28.07 0.76 3.69
C ALA A 559 27.54 0.21 5.02
N ALA A 560 27.37 -1.10 5.21
CA ALA A 560 26.81 -1.68 6.43
C ALA A 560 27.21 -3.15 6.61
N VAL A 561 27.39 -3.58 7.87
CA VAL A 561 27.70 -4.98 8.21
C VAL A 561 26.79 -5.47 9.33
N GLU A 562 26.14 -6.61 9.08
CA GLU A 562 25.45 -7.42 10.09
C GLU A 562 26.42 -8.46 10.65
N VAL A 563 26.50 -8.55 11.97
CA VAL A 563 27.41 -9.45 12.69
C VAL A 563 26.61 -10.61 13.29
N VAL A 564 26.94 -11.84 12.90
CA VAL A 564 26.20 -13.04 13.32
C VAL A 564 27.16 -14.08 13.90
N PRO A 565 27.21 -14.19 15.24
CA PRO A 565 28.02 -15.19 15.92
C PRO A 565 27.27 -16.52 16.09
N VAL A 566 27.99 -17.63 15.93
CA VAL A 566 27.45 -19.00 16.05
C VAL A 566 28.54 -19.92 16.55
N GLY A 567 28.41 -20.42 17.78
CA GLY A 567 29.45 -21.27 18.38
C GLY A 567 30.81 -20.55 18.42
N GLY A 568 31.82 -21.11 17.75
CA GLY A 568 33.15 -20.49 17.61
C GLY A 568 33.29 -19.57 16.39
N THR A 569 32.27 -19.53 15.53
CA THR A 569 32.30 -18.88 14.22
C THR A 569 31.65 -17.50 14.27
N LEU A 570 32.20 -16.55 13.52
CA LEU A 570 31.66 -15.22 13.34
C LEU A 570 31.44 -14.95 11.85
N MET A 571 30.23 -14.57 11.47
CA MET A 571 29.88 -14.23 10.10
C MET A 571 29.55 -12.75 9.98
N LEU A 572 30.12 -12.10 8.96
CA LEU A 572 29.76 -10.74 8.55
C LEU A 572 28.98 -10.78 7.26
N VAL A 573 27.82 -10.14 7.24
CA VAL A 573 27.01 -9.96 6.03
C VAL A 573 27.01 -8.49 5.67
N GLY A 574 27.67 -8.16 4.57
CA GLY A 574 27.70 -6.80 4.01
C GLY A 574 27.12 -6.77 2.60
N ALA A 575 26.87 -5.57 2.07
CA ALA A 575 26.20 -5.37 0.79
C ALA A 575 26.92 -6.04 -0.41
N GLY A 576 28.23 -6.29 -0.30
CA GLY A 576 29.01 -6.94 -1.35
C GLY A 576 29.31 -8.42 -1.10
N GLY A 577 28.82 -9.00 -0.01
CA GLY A 577 28.94 -10.43 0.28
C GLY A 577 29.19 -10.76 1.76
N VAL A 578 29.62 -12.00 1.98
CA VAL A 578 29.84 -12.58 3.30
C VAL A 578 31.33 -12.74 3.58
N LEU A 579 31.73 -12.56 4.84
CA LEU A 579 33.02 -12.98 5.38
C LEU A 579 32.80 -13.86 6.61
N VAL A 580 33.69 -14.82 6.83
CA VAL A 580 33.60 -15.75 7.96
C VAL A 580 34.93 -15.75 8.71
N SER A 581 34.86 -15.83 10.02
CA SER A 581 35.99 -16.02 10.92
C SER A 581 35.72 -17.23 11.81
N TYR A 582 36.70 -18.12 11.93
CA TYR A 582 36.65 -19.30 12.82
C TYR A 582 37.45 -19.09 14.11
N ASP A 583 38.01 -17.90 14.28
CA ASP A 583 38.87 -17.50 15.40
C ASP A 583 38.34 -16.23 16.07
N ARG A 584 37.01 -16.03 16.04
CA ARG A 584 36.29 -14.94 16.73
C ARG A 584 36.69 -13.52 16.31
N GLY A 585 37.05 -13.35 15.05
CA GLY A 585 37.34 -12.06 14.41
C GLY A 585 38.82 -11.73 14.25
N GLU A 586 39.73 -12.63 14.64
CA GLU A 586 41.18 -12.42 14.48
C GLU A 586 41.60 -12.52 13.00
N THR A 587 41.03 -13.49 12.27
CA THR A 587 41.22 -13.63 10.83
C THR A 587 39.90 -13.81 10.11
N TRP A 588 39.84 -13.25 8.89
CA TRP A 588 38.68 -13.27 8.04
C TRP A 588 38.99 -14.02 6.75
N ILE A 589 38.10 -14.92 6.39
CA ILE A 589 38.13 -15.61 5.11
C ILE A 589 36.92 -15.23 4.27
N ASP A 590 37.14 -15.19 2.97
CA ASP A 590 36.07 -15.11 2.00
C ASP A 590 35.65 -16.52 1.59
N PRO A 591 34.45 -17.00 1.99
CA PRO A 591 33.98 -18.31 1.58
C PRO A 591 33.56 -18.37 0.09
N ARG A 592 33.49 -17.23 -0.63
CA ARG A 592 33.11 -17.11 -2.05
C ARG A 592 34.28 -16.75 -2.98
N ARG A 593 34.18 -17.14 -4.26
CA ARG A 593 34.97 -16.58 -5.38
C ARG A 593 34.15 -15.73 -6.38
N ASP A 594 32.82 -15.65 -6.24
CA ASP A 594 31.93 -14.98 -7.19
C ASP A 594 31.13 -13.80 -6.57
N ARG A 595 30.91 -12.76 -7.38
CA ARG A 595 30.28 -11.47 -7.07
C ARG A 595 28.75 -11.54 -7.17
N GLY A 596 28.10 -12.09 -6.14
CA GLY A 596 26.65 -11.98 -5.99
C GLY A 596 26.27 -11.03 -4.85
N VAL A 597 25.42 -10.02 -5.14
CA VAL A 597 24.88 -9.08 -4.15
C VAL A 597 24.01 -9.83 -3.14
N LEU A 598 24.53 -10.00 -1.92
CA LEU A 598 23.73 -10.28 -0.73
C LEU A 598 23.53 -8.90 -0.11
N GLY A 599 22.32 -8.34 -0.19
CA GLY A 599 22.02 -7.08 0.49
C GLY A 599 22.12 -7.26 2.01
N ALA A 600 22.10 -6.15 2.75
CA ALA A 600 21.99 -6.15 4.21
C ALA A 600 20.61 -6.66 4.63
N PHE A 601 20.43 -7.98 4.56
CA PHE A 601 19.20 -8.69 4.84
C PHE A 601 19.39 -9.55 6.09
N PRO A 602 18.33 -9.70 6.91
CA PRO A 602 18.39 -10.51 8.12
C PRO A 602 18.97 -11.89 7.81
N VAL A 603 19.99 -12.26 8.57
CA VAL A 603 20.56 -13.60 8.53
C VAL A 603 20.31 -14.31 9.85
N VAL A 604 19.86 -15.55 9.74
CA VAL A 604 19.72 -16.45 10.89
C VAL A 604 20.67 -17.59 10.69
N ALA A 605 21.38 -17.92 11.75
CA ALA A 605 22.29 -19.03 11.76
C ALA A 605 21.84 -20.05 12.80
N VAL A 606 21.62 -21.27 12.34
CA VAL A 606 21.16 -22.39 13.18
C VAL A 606 22.39 -23.08 13.79
N ASP A 607 23.44 -23.25 12.98
CA ASP A 607 24.73 -23.80 13.41
C ASP A 607 25.87 -23.25 12.53
N GLU A 608 27.10 -23.73 12.73
CA GLU A 608 28.29 -23.26 12.01
C GLU A 608 28.27 -23.55 10.49
N SER A 609 27.34 -24.40 10.03
CA SER A 609 27.18 -24.78 8.62
C SER A 609 25.87 -24.28 8.01
N ASN A 610 24.79 -24.17 8.79
CA ASN A 610 23.44 -23.88 8.33
C ASN A 610 23.05 -22.41 8.57
N PHE A 611 22.98 -21.65 7.47
CA PHE A 611 22.59 -20.23 7.47
C PHE A 611 21.41 -19.97 6.53
N TYR A 612 20.60 -18.98 6.89
CA TYR A 612 19.41 -18.58 6.15
C TYR A 612 19.38 -17.06 5.99
N ILE A 613 19.21 -16.56 4.77
CA ILE A 613 19.11 -15.11 4.47
C ILE A 613 17.81 -14.83 3.72
N THR A 614 17.14 -13.73 4.06
CA THR A 614 15.90 -13.28 3.43
C THR A 614 16.12 -12.19 2.37
N ASN A 615 15.99 -12.53 1.09
CA ASN A 615 16.18 -11.59 -0.02
C ASN A 615 14.82 -11.14 -0.61
N PRO A 616 14.77 -10.13 -1.50
CA PRO A 616 13.55 -9.75 -2.20
C PRO A 616 12.91 -10.91 -2.99
N SER A 617 13.72 -11.89 -3.39
CA SER A 617 13.29 -13.11 -4.09
C SER A 617 12.82 -14.24 -3.16
N GLY A 618 12.88 -14.06 -1.83
CA GLY A 618 12.57 -15.09 -0.83
C GLY A 618 13.78 -15.52 0.02
N ILE A 619 13.68 -16.65 0.70
CA ILE A 619 14.70 -17.22 1.58
C ILE A 619 15.73 -17.99 0.77
N THR A 620 17.00 -17.82 1.13
CA THR A 620 18.12 -18.63 0.63
C THR A 620 18.81 -19.34 1.80
N ARG A 621 19.24 -20.58 1.58
CA ARG A 621 19.92 -21.42 2.57
C ARG A 621 21.34 -21.73 2.13
N SER A 622 22.27 -21.69 3.08
CA SER A 622 23.59 -22.30 2.99
C SER A 622 23.66 -23.46 3.98
N THR A 623 24.29 -24.57 3.57
CA THR A 623 24.53 -25.77 4.41
C THR A 623 26.03 -26.05 4.55
N ASN A 624 26.88 -25.11 4.14
CA ASN A 624 28.34 -25.29 4.09
C ASN A 624 29.09 -24.03 4.53
N GLY A 625 28.64 -23.39 5.60
CA GLY A 625 29.42 -22.31 6.20
C GLY A 625 29.31 -20.98 5.45
N GLY A 626 28.24 -20.77 4.65
CA GLY A 626 28.07 -19.59 3.81
C GLY A 626 28.83 -19.62 2.49
N ALA A 627 29.48 -20.74 2.12
CA ALA A 627 30.23 -20.87 0.86
C ALA A 627 29.32 -20.88 -0.37
N THR A 628 28.22 -21.65 -0.32
CA THR A 628 27.20 -21.68 -1.38
C THR A 628 25.82 -21.40 -0.81
N TRP A 629 25.00 -20.69 -1.59
CA TRP A 629 23.65 -20.29 -1.22
C TRP A 629 22.67 -20.72 -2.29
N HIS A 630 21.58 -21.37 -1.87
CA HIS A 630 20.55 -21.87 -2.77
C HIS A 630 19.18 -21.35 -2.33
N PRO A 631 18.25 -21.05 -3.25
CA PRO A 631 16.86 -20.74 -2.90
C PRO A 631 16.24 -21.86 -2.02
N PHE A 632 15.55 -21.48 -0.96
CA PHE A 632 14.95 -22.42 0.01
C PHE A 632 13.54 -21.98 0.41
N MET A 633 12.59 -22.22 -0.49
CA MET A 633 11.19 -21.80 -0.37
C MET A 633 10.20 -22.99 -0.44
N ALA A 634 10.70 -24.22 -0.46
CA ALA A 634 9.85 -25.40 -0.57
C ALA A 634 8.81 -25.42 0.56
N GLY A 635 7.54 -25.60 0.24
CA GLY A 635 6.43 -25.61 1.19
C GLY A 635 5.90 -24.23 1.61
N MET A 636 6.50 -23.12 1.14
CA MET A 636 5.96 -21.77 1.32
C MET A 636 5.25 -21.28 0.06
N VAL A 637 4.01 -20.81 0.22
CA VAL A 637 3.31 -20.07 -0.83
C VAL A 637 3.37 -18.59 -0.48
N ASN A 638 4.16 -17.83 -1.23
CA ASN A 638 4.36 -16.39 -0.99
C ASN A 638 4.86 -15.70 -2.26
N SER A 639 4.07 -15.74 -3.34
CA SER A 639 4.43 -15.20 -4.65
C SER A 639 3.40 -14.21 -5.16
N ASP A 640 3.86 -13.05 -5.62
CA ASP A 640 3.05 -12.14 -6.43
C ASP A 640 2.87 -12.71 -7.84
N VAL A 641 1.61 -12.88 -8.27
CA VAL A 641 1.28 -13.40 -9.60
C VAL A 641 0.50 -12.34 -10.40
N PRO A 642 1.18 -11.30 -10.90
CA PRO A 642 0.55 -10.22 -11.66
C PRO A 642 -0.01 -10.67 -13.01
N ASN A 643 0.49 -11.75 -13.60
CA ASN A 643 0.00 -12.26 -14.87
C ASN A 643 0.03 -13.80 -14.89
N LEU A 644 -1.06 -14.39 -15.37
CA LEU A 644 -1.30 -15.83 -15.39
C LEU A 644 -2.00 -16.17 -16.71
N ILE A 645 -1.44 -17.13 -17.44
CA ILE A 645 -1.92 -17.50 -18.78
C ILE A 645 -1.89 -19.02 -18.91
N THR A 646 -2.91 -19.57 -19.56
CA THR A 646 -3.00 -20.97 -19.94
C THR A 646 -2.70 -21.12 -21.43
N VAL A 647 -1.77 -21.99 -21.80
CA VAL A 647 -1.46 -22.32 -23.20
C VAL A 647 -1.32 -23.82 -23.32
N LYS A 648 -2.19 -24.47 -24.12
CA LYS A 648 -2.20 -25.93 -24.34
C LYS A 648 -2.19 -26.71 -23.01
N ASN A 649 -3.08 -26.33 -22.09
CA ASN A 649 -3.25 -26.93 -20.76
C ASN A 649 -2.01 -26.83 -19.85
N VAL A 650 -1.07 -25.94 -20.19
CA VAL A 650 0.06 -25.59 -19.33
C VAL A 650 -0.17 -24.19 -18.79
N LEU A 651 -0.10 -24.06 -17.47
CA LEU A 651 -0.23 -22.80 -16.75
C LEU A 651 1.13 -22.10 -16.71
N TYR A 652 1.17 -20.84 -17.12
CA TYR A 652 2.34 -19.98 -17.06
C TYR A 652 2.06 -18.81 -16.12
N ALA A 653 2.92 -18.64 -15.11
CA ALA A 653 2.86 -17.53 -14.16
C ALA A 653 4.07 -16.63 -14.35
N LEU A 654 3.83 -15.35 -14.63
CA LEU A 654 4.87 -14.33 -14.55
C LEU A 654 4.88 -13.78 -13.14
N THR A 655 5.99 -13.96 -12.42
CA THR A 655 6.26 -13.27 -11.17
C THR A 655 7.13 -12.03 -11.44
N PRO A 656 7.31 -11.11 -10.48
CA PRO A 656 8.20 -9.96 -10.66
C PRO A 656 9.64 -10.30 -11.00
N THR A 657 10.09 -11.53 -10.73
CA THR A 657 11.49 -11.94 -10.89
C THR A 657 11.73 -12.94 -11.99
N GLU A 658 10.82 -13.88 -12.23
CA GLU A 658 10.98 -14.98 -13.19
C GLU A 658 9.62 -15.42 -13.75
N MET A 659 9.65 -16.19 -14.84
CA MET A 659 8.48 -16.88 -15.35
C MET A 659 8.55 -18.36 -14.99
N PHE A 660 7.42 -18.91 -14.56
CA PHE A 660 7.29 -20.33 -14.23
C PHE A 660 6.19 -20.98 -15.04
N LYS A 661 6.32 -22.29 -15.26
CA LYS A 661 5.27 -23.12 -15.83
C LYS A 661 4.87 -24.26 -14.91
N SER A 662 3.62 -24.66 -15.00
CA SER A 662 3.05 -25.84 -14.36
C SER A 662 2.21 -26.62 -15.35
N ALA A 663 2.49 -27.92 -15.47
CA ALA A 663 1.76 -28.85 -16.32
C ALA A 663 0.75 -29.71 -15.52
N ASP A 664 0.64 -29.48 -14.21
CA ASP A 664 -0.16 -30.25 -13.26
C ASP A 664 -1.13 -29.36 -12.47
N GLY A 665 -1.52 -28.22 -13.06
CA GLY A 665 -2.51 -27.32 -12.46
C GLY A 665 -2.04 -26.65 -11.17
N GLY A 666 -0.74 -26.36 -11.06
CA GLY A 666 -0.12 -25.62 -9.97
C GLY A 666 0.48 -26.48 -8.85
N GLU A 667 0.50 -27.80 -8.98
CA GLU A 667 1.09 -28.71 -7.97
C GLU A 667 2.62 -28.72 -8.00
N SER A 668 3.21 -28.44 -9.16
CA SER A 668 4.65 -28.22 -9.33
C SER A 668 4.93 -27.14 -10.38
N TRP A 669 6.04 -26.43 -10.18
CA TRP A 669 6.43 -25.30 -11.03
C TRP A 669 7.88 -25.40 -11.45
N LYS A 670 8.17 -25.02 -12.70
CA LYS A 670 9.51 -25.00 -13.28
C LYS A 670 9.79 -23.64 -13.90
N SER A 671 10.96 -23.07 -13.62
CA SER A 671 11.40 -21.81 -14.24
C SER A 671 11.55 -21.99 -15.75
N VAL A 672 11.17 -20.97 -16.51
CA VAL A 672 11.27 -20.91 -17.96
C VAL A 672 12.37 -19.93 -18.35
N GLY A 673 13.37 -20.41 -19.09
CA GLY A 673 14.58 -19.65 -19.41
C GLY A 673 14.47 -18.76 -20.65
N LEU A 674 15.45 -17.88 -20.85
CA LEU A 674 15.76 -17.26 -22.14
C LEU A 674 16.94 -17.98 -22.80
N ASN A 675 16.85 -18.25 -24.11
CA ASN A 675 17.99 -18.73 -24.88
C ASN A 675 18.85 -17.54 -25.35
N ALA A 676 19.73 -17.05 -24.49
CA ALA A 676 20.82 -16.17 -24.86
C ALA A 676 22.14 -16.82 -24.38
N ASN A 677 22.69 -17.76 -25.16
CA ASN A 677 24.01 -18.39 -24.92
C ASN A 677 24.25 -18.88 -23.47
N GLY A 678 23.27 -19.63 -22.96
CA GLY A 678 23.22 -20.16 -21.61
C GLY A 678 21.80 -19.95 -21.09
N ASN A 679 21.15 -20.97 -20.56
CA ASN A 679 19.80 -20.87 -19.98
C ASN A 679 19.81 -19.90 -18.79
N VAL A 680 19.75 -18.60 -19.04
CA VAL A 680 19.57 -17.57 -18.02
C VAL A 680 18.07 -17.34 -17.89
N PRO A 681 17.47 -17.53 -16.71
CA PRO A 681 16.06 -17.17 -16.48
C PRO A 681 15.79 -15.70 -16.87
N LEU A 682 14.56 -15.38 -17.28
CA LEU A 682 14.08 -13.99 -17.41
C LEU A 682 14.19 -13.30 -16.04
N LYS A 683 15.38 -12.81 -15.66
CA LYS A 683 15.67 -12.30 -14.31
C LYS A 683 15.24 -10.85 -14.08
N ARG A 684 14.35 -10.28 -14.91
CA ARG A 684 14.06 -8.84 -14.86
C ARG A 684 12.56 -8.49 -14.88
N PRO A 685 12.15 -7.53 -14.03
CA PRO A 685 10.78 -7.04 -13.96
C PRO A 685 10.44 -6.24 -15.22
N GLY A 686 9.27 -6.49 -15.81
CA GLY A 686 8.73 -5.70 -16.92
C GLY A 686 8.23 -6.51 -18.11
N ALA A 687 8.53 -7.82 -18.16
CA ALA A 687 8.11 -8.67 -19.27
C ALA A 687 6.59 -8.64 -19.44
N LYS A 688 6.14 -8.37 -20.67
CA LYS A 688 4.73 -8.47 -21.06
C LYS A 688 4.55 -9.77 -21.81
N VAL A 689 3.35 -10.32 -21.78
CA VAL A 689 3.03 -11.59 -22.44
C VAL A 689 1.73 -11.50 -23.21
N ALA A 690 1.68 -12.20 -24.33
CA ALA A 690 0.50 -12.32 -25.17
C ALA A 690 0.50 -13.70 -25.83
N THR A 691 -0.65 -14.13 -26.32
CA THR A 691 -0.81 -15.45 -26.97
C THR A 691 -1.42 -15.29 -28.36
N ALA A 692 -0.94 -16.09 -29.31
CA ALA A 692 -1.51 -16.23 -30.65
C ALA A 692 -1.26 -17.66 -31.15
N GLY A 693 -2.25 -18.27 -31.81
CA GLY A 693 -2.13 -19.60 -32.40
C GLY A 693 -1.69 -20.71 -31.42
N GLY A 694 -2.01 -20.57 -30.12
CA GLY A 694 -1.55 -21.49 -29.07
C GLY A 694 -0.03 -21.44 -28.81
N VAL A 695 0.59 -20.30 -29.09
CA VAL A 695 1.99 -19.98 -28.78
C VAL A 695 2.03 -18.78 -27.82
N LEU A 696 2.90 -18.86 -26.82
CA LEU A 696 3.16 -17.77 -25.88
C LEU A 696 4.30 -16.89 -26.40
N TYR A 697 4.09 -15.58 -26.41
CA TYR A 697 5.10 -14.58 -26.71
C TYR A 697 5.39 -13.75 -25.46
N ALA A 698 6.62 -13.25 -25.37
CA ALA A 698 7.01 -12.32 -24.33
C ALA A 698 7.82 -11.17 -24.93
N SER A 699 7.65 -9.97 -24.41
CA SER A 699 8.55 -8.85 -24.67
C SER A 699 9.39 -8.58 -23.42
N ASN A 700 10.64 -8.16 -23.62
CA ASN A 700 11.49 -7.65 -22.54
C ASN A 700 11.86 -6.21 -22.88
N SER A 701 11.46 -5.25 -22.03
CA SER A 701 11.88 -3.85 -22.17
C SER A 701 13.09 -3.60 -21.29
N GLU A 702 14.19 -3.27 -21.94
CA GLU A 702 15.40 -2.78 -21.30
C GLU A 702 15.48 -1.26 -21.44
N LEU A 703 16.43 -0.65 -20.72
CA LEU A 703 16.61 0.80 -20.79
C LEU A 703 17.01 1.25 -22.21
N ASP A 704 17.60 0.36 -23.00
CA ASP A 704 18.14 0.70 -24.32
C ASP A 704 17.28 0.16 -25.48
N GLY A 705 16.17 -0.53 -25.22
CA GLY A 705 15.28 -1.04 -26.27
C GLY A 705 14.31 -2.13 -25.82
N VAL A 706 13.62 -2.74 -26.78
CA VAL A 706 12.67 -3.85 -26.54
C VAL A 706 13.03 -5.05 -27.40
N THR A 707 13.00 -6.24 -26.83
CA THR A 707 13.20 -7.50 -27.57
C THR A 707 11.95 -8.38 -27.47
N LEU A 708 11.53 -8.93 -28.61
CA LEU A 708 10.41 -9.87 -28.69
C LEU A 708 10.90 -11.32 -28.70
N PHE A 709 10.27 -12.17 -27.90
CA PHE A 709 10.56 -13.58 -27.76
C PHE A 709 9.32 -14.43 -28.02
N ARG A 710 9.53 -15.63 -28.55
CA ARG A 710 8.53 -16.69 -28.68
C ARG A 710 8.91 -17.89 -27.84
N LEU A 711 7.94 -18.52 -27.21
CA LEU A 711 8.19 -19.74 -26.45
C LEU A 711 8.49 -20.89 -27.42
N SER A 712 9.54 -21.67 -27.12
CA SER A 712 9.87 -22.87 -27.89
C SER A 712 8.74 -23.91 -27.84
N ASN A 713 8.69 -24.81 -28.83
CA ASN A 713 7.68 -25.88 -28.88
C ASN A 713 7.72 -26.82 -27.67
N ALA A 714 8.89 -26.97 -27.01
CA ALA A 714 9.03 -27.73 -25.77
C ALA A 714 8.45 -26.98 -24.55
N GLY A 715 8.23 -25.68 -24.67
CA GLY A 715 7.67 -24.83 -23.62
C GLY A 715 8.65 -24.52 -22.49
N ASP A 716 9.95 -24.80 -22.64
CA ASP A 716 10.95 -24.66 -21.56
C ASP A 716 11.77 -23.37 -21.66
N VAL A 717 11.84 -22.79 -22.85
CA VAL A 717 12.74 -21.67 -23.15
C VAL A 717 12.12 -20.72 -24.17
N PHE A 718 12.26 -19.42 -23.92
CA PHE A 718 11.96 -18.34 -24.87
C PHE A 718 13.14 -18.08 -25.81
N GLN A 719 12.84 -17.93 -27.10
CA GLN A 719 13.82 -17.64 -28.15
C GLN A 719 13.48 -16.29 -28.79
N PRO A 720 14.48 -15.44 -29.11
CA PRO A 720 14.23 -14.22 -29.85
C PRO A 720 13.47 -14.49 -31.15
N VAL A 721 12.51 -13.63 -31.48
CA VAL A 721 11.83 -13.70 -32.77
C VAL A 721 12.76 -13.14 -33.83
N GLU A 722 13.17 -13.99 -34.78
CA GLU A 722 14.07 -13.58 -35.87
C GLU A 722 13.40 -12.59 -36.83
N GLY A 723 14.17 -11.58 -37.25
CA GLY A 723 13.75 -10.62 -38.28
C GLY A 723 12.90 -9.45 -37.75
N VAL A 724 12.70 -9.33 -36.44
CA VAL A 724 12.08 -8.13 -35.85
C VAL A 724 13.05 -6.96 -36.01
N PRO A 725 12.64 -5.85 -36.67
CA PRO A 725 13.49 -4.68 -36.85
C PRO A 725 13.63 -3.90 -35.53
N ASP A 726 14.73 -3.15 -35.40
CA ASP A 726 14.85 -2.16 -34.33
C ASP A 726 13.93 -0.96 -34.60
N PHE A 727 13.54 -0.26 -33.53
CA PHE A 727 12.84 1.02 -33.67
C PHE A 727 13.80 2.10 -34.17
N GLU A 728 13.33 2.99 -35.03
CA GLU A 728 14.16 4.09 -35.57
C GLU A 728 14.54 5.12 -34.50
N GLU A 729 13.68 5.31 -33.50
CA GLU A 729 13.89 6.24 -32.40
C GLU A 729 14.56 5.55 -31.20
N ASP A 730 15.62 6.16 -30.65
CA ASP A 730 16.23 5.72 -29.40
C ASP A 730 15.25 5.87 -28.21
N THR A 731 15.43 5.09 -27.14
CA THR A 731 14.73 5.35 -25.88
C THR A 731 15.18 6.70 -25.29
N LEU A 732 14.32 7.32 -24.47
CA LEU A 732 14.68 8.53 -23.72
C LEU A 732 15.91 8.31 -22.84
N HIS A 733 16.09 7.11 -22.28
CA HIS A 733 17.30 6.76 -21.53
C HIS A 733 18.56 6.85 -22.42
N THR A 734 18.54 6.21 -23.59
CA THR A 734 19.66 6.21 -24.54
C THR A 734 19.95 7.61 -25.07
N GLU A 735 18.92 8.39 -25.41
CA GLU A 735 19.07 9.80 -25.81
C GLU A 735 19.76 10.64 -24.72
N GLN A 736 19.36 10.46 -23.45
CA GLN A 736 19.98 11.18 -22.33
C GLN A 736 21.41 10.71 -22.07
N MET A 737 21.69 9.42 -22.18
CA MET A 737 23.05 8.89 -22.05
C MET A 737 23.97 9.46 -23.13
N LYS A 738 23.51 9.55 -24.38
CA LYS A 738 24.25 10.20 -25.47
C LYS A 738 24.55 11.67 -25.15
N LYS A 739 23.58 12.42 -24.61
CA LYS A 739 23.81 13.82 -24.15
C LYS A 739 24.84 13.92 -23.04
N PHE A 740 24.83 13.00 -22.06
CA PHE A 740 25.85 12.94 -21.01
C PHE A 740 27.25 12.71 -21.60
N MET A 741 27.40 11.73 -22.49
CA MET A 741 28.67 11.43 -23.16
C MET A 741 29.17 12.60 -24.02
N GLU A 742 28.27 13.29 -24.72
CA GLU A 742 28.60 14.49 -25.50
C GLU A 742 29.04 15.67 -24.62
N ALA A 743 28.38 15.87 -23.47
CA ALA A 743 28.73 16.94 -22.54
C ALA A 743 30.11 16.70 -21.90
N GLU A 744 30.40 15.45 -21.52
CA GLU A 744 31.71 15.05 -20.99
C GLU A 744 32.82 15.26 -22.03
N ASN A 745 32.58 14.87 -23.28
CA ASN A 745 33.55 15.04 -24.37
C ASN A 745 33.78 16.50 -24.78
N ASN A 746 32.77 17.37 -24.64
CA ASN A 746 32.83 18.77 -25.05
C ASN A 746 33.14 19.74 -23.90
N ASN A 747 33.44 19.22 -22.69
CA ASN A 747 33.73 20.01 -21.49
C ASN A 747 32.62 21.02 -21.15
N VAL A 748 31.37 20.61 -21.41
CA VAL A 748 30.15 21.38 -21.12
C VAL A 748 29.79 21.20 -19.64
N ASP A 749 29.04 22.15 -19.08
CA ASP A 749 28.54 22.10 -17.70
C ASP A 749 27.69 20.84 -17.44
N ILE A 750 28.31 19.82 -16.84
CA ILE A 750 27.72 18.52 -16.49
C ILE A 750 26.57 18.70 -15.48
N ASP A 751 26.63 19.71 -14.62
CA ASP A 751 25.59 19.96 -13.61
C ASP A 751 24.26 20.31 -14.28
N LYS A 752 24.29 21.03 -15.41
CA LYS A 752 23.08 21.37 -16.18
C LYS A 752 22.42 20.14 -16.81
N VAL A 753 23.21 19.21 -17.35
CA VAL A 753 22.71 17.94 -17.90
C VAL A 753 22.13 17.07 -16.79
N GLN A 754 22.77 17.08 -15.61
CA GLN A 754 22.31 16.34 -14.45
C GLN A 754 21.02 16.88 -13.84
N GLU A 755 20.82 18.20 -13.80
CA GLU A 755 19.54 18.81 -13.39
C GLU A 755 18.42 18.49 -14.40
N GLN A 756 18.72 18.52 -15.71
CA GLN A 756 17.75 18.11 -16.73
C GLN A 756 17.37 16.62 -16.61
N TRP A 757 18.35 15.75 -16.34
CA TRP A 757 18.10 14.33 -16.06
C TRP A 757 17.19 14.13 -14.84
N LYS A 758 17.38 14.91 -13.77
CA LYS A 758 16.49 14.85 -12.59
C LYS A 758 15.06 15.22 -12.97
N ALA A 759 14.87 16.25 -13.81
CA ALA A 759 13.56 16.66 -14.30
C ALA A 759 12.91 15.62 -15.23
N ASP A 760 13.68 15.00 -16.12
CA ASP A 760 13.15 14.01 -17.09
C ASP A 760 13.04 12.59 -16.51
N ARG A 761 13.52 12.32 -15.29
CA ARG A 761 13.56 10.99 -14.68
C ARG A 761 12.20 10.30 -14.66
N HIS A 762 11.14 11.04 -14.37
CA HIS A 762 9.79 10.48 -14.36
C HIS A 762 9.35 10.00 -15.73
N ARG A 763 9.66 10.77 -16.77
CA ARG A 763 9.34 10.43 -18.16
C ARG A 763 10.10 9.20 -18.63
N VAL A 764 11.38 9.09 -18.30
CA VAL A 764 12.20 7.89 -18.60
C VAL A 764 11.64 6.65 -17.89
N MET A 765 11.22 6.80 -16.63
CA MET A 765 10.68 5.70 -15.84
C MET A 765 9.26 5.30 -16.23
N GLU A 766 8.49 6.20 -16.84
CA GLU A 766 7.19 5.89 -17.46
C GLU A 766 7.39 5.18 -18.79
N GLU A 767 8.24 5.72 -19.67
CA GLU A 767 8.55 5.11 -20.96
C GLU A 767 9.08 3.68 -20.79
N TRP A 768 10.02 3.46 -19.87
CA TRP A 768 10.54 2.12 -19.60
C TRP A 768 9.46 1.12 -19.13
N ARG A 769 8.38 1.60 -18.50
CA ARG A 769 7.30 0.73 -18.00
C ARG A 769 6.27 0.38 -19.08
N THR A 770 5.96 1.32 -19.96
CA THR A 770 4.97 1.13 -21.03
C THR A 770 5.57 0.53 -22.30
N ASN A 771 6.85 0.80 -22.58
CA ASN A 771 7.55 0.22 -23.73
C ASN A 771 7.45 -1.31 -23.75
N GLY A 772 7.20 -1.84 -24.94
CA GLY A 772 7.05 -3.26 -25.16
C GLY A 772 5.72 -3.84 -24.69
N MET A 773 4.74 -3.02 -24.26
CA MET A 773 3.36 -3.49 -24.21
C MET A 773 2.93 -3.90 -25.61
N PHE A 774 2.42 -5.13 -25.77
CA PHE A 774 2.16 -5.65 -27.10
C PHE A 774 0.99 -6.63 -27.11
N THR A 775 0.42 -6.81 -28.29
CA THR A 775 -0.47 -7.92 -28.63
C THR A 775 -0.06 -8.51 -29.97
N VAL A 776 -0.46 -9.75 -30.24
CA VAL A 776 0.07 -10.53 -31.37
C VAL A 776 -1.04 -11.38 -31.99
N THR A 777 -1.01 -11.51 -33.30
CA THR A 777 -1.72 -12.53 -34.09
C THR A 777 -0.71 -13.48 -34.71
N ASP A 778 -1.16 -14.43 -35.54
CA ASP A 778 -0.25 -15.41 -36.15
C ASP A 778 0.88 -14.78 -36.99
N ASP A 779 0.66 -13.58 -37.57
CA ASP A 779 1.64 -12.93 -38.45
C ASP A 779 1.88 -11.44 -38.19
N THR A 780 1.15 -10.83 -37.24
CA THR A 780 1.22 -9.39 -36.94
C THR A 780 1.45 -9.14 -35.45
N VAL A 781 2.34 -8.21 -35.14
CA VAL A 781 2.62 -7.72 -33.78
C VAL A 781 2.26 -6.26 -33.70
N PHE A 782 1.47 -5.89 -32.69
CA PHE A 782 1.26 -4.49 -32.30
C PHE A 782 2.02 -4.22 -31.03
N MET A 783 2.84 -3.17 -30.99
CA MET A 783 3.70 -2.86 -29.87
C MET A 783 3.71 -1.36 -29.56
N GLU A 784 3.57 -1.02 -28.29
CA GLU A 784 3.80 0.32 -27.79
C GLU A 784 5.29 0.59 -27.64
N TYR A 785 5.73 1.71 -28.19
CA TYR A 785 7.07 2.22 -28.04
C TYR A 785 7.02 3.76 -28.02
N ARG A 786 7.63 4.39 -27.02
CA ARG A 786 7.60 5.86 -26.81
C ARG A 786 6.19 6.46 -26.84
N ARG A 787 5.23 5.80 -26.18
CA ARG A 787 3.80 6.20 -26.13
C ARG A 787 3.09 6.22 -27.50
N LYS A 788 3.72 5.68 -28.55
CA LYS A 788 3.11 5.46 -29.88
C LYS A 788 2.82 3.97 -30.08
N LEU A 789 1.78 3.67 -30.84
CA LEU A 789 1.46 2.32 -31.25
C LEU A 789 2.09 2.02 -32.61
N PHE A 790 2.87 0.95 -32.68
CA PHE A 790 3.47 0.45 -33.90
C PHE A 790 2.92 -0.93 -34.26
N ARG A 791 2.98 -1.26 -35.54
CA ARG A 791 2.66 -2.58 -36.07
C ARG A 791 3.84 -3.13 -36.87
N TRP A 792 4.11 -4.43 -36.74
CA TRP A 792 5.03 -5.15 -37.61
C TRP A 792 4.38 -6.44 -38.09
N ARG A 793 4.31 -6.61 -39.42
CA ARG A 793 3.94 -7.87 -40.07
C ARG A 793 5.20 -8.64 -40.43
N ARG A 794 5.18 -9.96 -40.28
CA ARG A 794 6.38 -10.77 -40.52
C ARG A 794 6.90 -10.60 -41.95
N GLY A 795 8.17 -10.23 -42.07
CA GLY A 795 8.80 -9.95 -43.36
C GLY A 795 8.84 -8.47 -43.75
N GLU A 796 8.15 -7.59 -43.02
CA GLU A 796 8.39 -6.15 -43.10
C GLU A 796 9.79 -5.83 -42.55
N THR A 797 10.47 -4.86 -43.18
CA THR A 797 11.85 -4.46 -42.81
C THR A 797 11.90 -3.37 -41.75
N ALA A 798 10.76 -2.80 -41.37
CA ALA A 798 10.64 -1.72 -40.39
C ALA A 798 9.27 -1.81 -39.69
N TRP A 799 9.17 -1.19 -38.51
CA TRP A 799 7.89 -0.98 -37.84
C TRP A 799 7.05 0.06 -38.59
N HIS A 800 5.76 -0.22 -38.77
CA HIS A 800 4.77 0.73 -39.26
C HIS A 800 4.18 1.52 -38.10
N ASP A 801 4.35 2.84 -38.11
CA ASP A 801 3.67 3.75 -37.17
C ASP A 801 2.18 3.82 -37.53
N THR A 802 1.30 3.42 -36.61
CA THR A 802 -0.14 3.39 -36.86
C THR A 802 -0.80 4.77 -36.71
N GLY A 803 -0.04 5.80 -36.34
CA GLY A 803 -0.51 7.15 -36.07
C GLY A 803 -1.26 7.33 -34.75
N LEU A 804 -1.38 6.27 -33.93
CA LEU A 804 -1.95 6.37 -32.60
C LEU A 804 -0.87 6.71 -31.58
N GLU A 805 -1.10 7.82 -30.87
CA GLU A 805 -0.25 8.27 -29.79
C GLU A 805 -1.09 8.53 -28.53
N ASP A 806 -0.61 8.02 -27.39
CA ASP A 806 -1.17 8.27 -26.08
C ASP A 806 -0.38 9.46 -25.48
N ILE A 807 -0.69 10.69 -25.90
CA ILE A 807 -0.12 11.92 -25.33
C ILE A 807 -1.21 12.65 -24.55
N GLU A 808 -1.03 12.74 -23.24
CA GLU A 808 -1.51 13.76 -22.28
C GLU A 808 -1.42 13.16 -20.85
N GLY A 809 -1.35 14.05 -19.85
CA GLY A 809 -1.49 13.74 -18.42
C GLY A 809 -0.45 12.82 -17.74
N MET A 810 -0.45 12.88 -16.40
CA MET A 810 -0.08 11.70 -15.59
C MET A 810 -1.29 10.75 -15.61
N SER A 811 -1.03 9.47 -15.90
CA SER A 811 -2.05 8.44 -15.86
C SER A 811 -2.50 8.21 -14.41
N PRO A 812 -3.80 8.14 -14.09
CA PRO A 812 -4.24 7.74 -12.75
C PRO A 812 -3.71 6.35 -12.35
N ILE A 813 -3.28 5.55 -13.34
CA ILE A 813 -2.55 4.30 -13.17
C ILE A 813 -1.18 4.44 -13.83
N TYR A 814 -0.21 4.89 -13.05
CA TYR A 814 1.19 4.97 -13.43
C TYR A 814 1.73 3.66 -14.04
N GLY A 815 2.49 3.78 -15.14
CA GLY A 815 3.06 2.62 -15.84
C GLY A 815 2.06 1.80 -16.68
N LYS A 816 0.83 2.29 -16.87
CA LYS A 816 -0.13 1.73 -17.84
C LYS A 816 0.00 2.47 -19.17
N GLY A 817 0.08 1.71 -20.26
CA GLY A 817 0.07 2.23 -21.63
C GLY A 817 -1.24 1.89 -22.35
N PHE A 818 -1.18 1.64 -23.65
CA PHE A 818 -2.34 1.18 -24.43
C PHE A 818 -2.90 -0.13 -23.86
N THR A 819 -4.23 -0.24 -23.84
CA THR A 819 -4.92 -1.52 -23.65
C THR A 819 -5.34 -2.05 -25.01
N LEU A 820 -4.76 -3.16 -25.44
CA LEU A 820 -4.88 -3.66 -26.82
C LEU A 820 -5.61 -5.01 -26.86
N ALA A 821 -6.44 -5.19 -27.87
CA ALA A 821 -6.99 -6.50 -28.24
C ALA A 821 -7.00 -6.64 -29.75
N VAL A 822 -6.66 -7.82 -30.25
CA VAL A 822 -6.64 -8.12 -31.68
C VAL A 822 -7.32 -9.46 -31.96
N SER A 823 -8.09 -9.53 -33.04
CA SER A 823 -8.68 -10.75 -33.59
C SER A 823 -8.77 -10.61 -35.10
N GLU A 824 -8.05 -11.44 -35.84
CA GLU A 824 -7.90 -11.33 -37.29
C GLU A 824 -7.43 -9.90 -37.68
N ASP A 825 -8.15 -9.21 -38.56
CA ASP A 825 -7.86 -7.82 -38.97
C ASP A 825 -8.50 -6.77 -38.04
N THR A 826 -9.25 -7.21 -37.02
CA THR A 826 -9.94 -6.31 -36.09
C THR A 826 -9.05 -5.98 -34.90
N VAL A 827 -8.82 -4.69 -34.66
CA VAL A 827 -7.98 -4.19 -33.56
C VAL A 827 -8.75 -3.18 -32.73
N TYR A 828 -8.68 -3.32 -31.41
CA TYR A 828 -9.08 -2.29 -30.45
C TYR A 828 -7.87 -1.75 -29.71
N ALA A 829 -7.78 -0.43 -29.60
CA ALA A 829 -6.76 0.26 -28.82
C ALA A 829 -7.42 1.27 -27.88
N GLY A 830 -7.39 0.99 -26.59
CA GLY A 830 -7.82 1.90 -25.54
C GLY A 830 -6.64 2.74 -25.04
N LYS A 831 -6.77 4.07 -25.10
CA LYS A 831 -5.83 5.01 -24.46
C LYS A 831 -6.10 5.08 -22.96
N ARG A 832 -5.13 5.58 -22.20
CA ARG A 832 -5.28 5.74 -20.74
C ARG A 832 -6.45 6.61 -20.30
N GLU A 833 -6.74 7.68 -21.05
CA GLU A 833 -7.76 8.67 -20.69
C GLU A 833 -9.20 8.20 -20.98
N GLY A 834 -9.36 6.96 -21.48
CA GLY A 834 -10.66 6.35 -21.72
C GLY A 834 -11.11 6.35 -23.18
N ASP A 835 -10.31 6.92 -24.09
CA ASP A 835 -10.62 6.88 -25.52
C ASP A 835 -10.42 5.47 -26.09
N LEU A 836 -11.41 4.99 -26.85
CA LEU A 836 -11.36 3.70 -27.53
C LEU A 836 -11.31 3.89 -29.05
N PHE A 837 -10.25 3.36 -29.65
CA PHE A 837 -10.07 3.32 -31.09
C PHE A 837 -10.30 1.92 -31.63
N PHE A 838 -10.87 1.86 -32.82
CA PHE A 838 -11.24 0.63 -33.51
C PHE A 838 -10.69 0.63 -34.94
N SER A 839 -10.16 -0.51 -35.38
CA SER A 839 -9.67 -0.74 -36.74
C SER A 839 -10.20 -2.06 -37.27
N GLN A 840 -10.53 -2.11 -38.57
CA GLN A 840 -10.97 -3.31 -39.29
C GLN A 840 -9.97 -3.76 -40.37
N ASP A 841 -8.86 -3.04 -40.55
CA ASP A 841 -7.86 -3.25 -41.60
C ASP A 841 -6.48 -3.58 -41.02
N GLY A 842 -6.44 -4.19 -39.83
CA GLY A 842 -5.20 -4.57 -39.18
C GLY A 842 -4.37 -3.37 -38.73
N GLY A 843 -5.03 -2.31 -38.27
CA GLY A 843 -4.43 -1.11 -37.68
C GLY A 843 -3.87 -0.11 -38.68
N ASP A 844 -4.22 -0.23 -39.97
CA ASP A 844 -3.83 0.73 -41.01
C ASP A 844 -4.66 2.02 -40.91
N THR A 845 -5.94 1.91 -40.52
CA THR A 845 -6.82 3.06 -40.22
C THR A 845 -7.60 2.86 -38.92
N TRP A 846 -7.94 3.97 -38.27
CA TRP A 846 -8.58 3.99 -36.95
C TRP A 846 -9.85 4.85 -36.95
N SER A 847 -10.89 4.35 -36.31
CA SER A 847 -12.12 5.06 -35.98
C SER A 847 -12.22 5.24 -34.46
N ASP A 848 -12.50 6.46 -34.02
CA ASP A 848 -12.82 6.74 -32.61
C ASP A 848 -14.25 6.30 -32.32
N VAL A 849 -14.41 5.32 -31.42
CA VAL A 849 -15.71 4.76 -31.02
C VAL A 849 -16.07 5.14 -29.57
N THR A 850 -15.34 6.07 -28.97
CA THR A 850 -15.51 6.48 -27.56
C THR A 850 -16.93 6.99 -27.29
N ALA A 851 -17.49 7.77 -28.22
CA ALA A 851 -18.86 8.29 -28.11
C ALA A 851 -19.94 7.20 -28.14
N ASN A 852 -19.63 6.00 -28.62
CA ASN A 852 -20.56 4.87 -28.72
C ASN A 852 -20.60 4.02 -27.44
N LEU A 853 -19.71 4.27 -26.48
CA LEU A 853 -19.63 3.51 -25.23
C LEU A 853 -20.86 3.78 -24.35
N VAL A 854 -21.32 2.74 -23.65
CA VAL A 854 -22.63 2.73 -22.98
C VAL A 854 -22.65 3.62 -21.73
N PHE A 855 -21.50 3.86 -21.12
CA PHE A 855 -21.34 4.69 -19.94
C PHE A 855 -19.92 5.26 -19.85
N PRO A 856 -19.73 6.44 -19.23
CA PRO A 856 -18.41 6.97 -18.94
C PRO A 856 -17.72 6.15 -17.84
N PHE A 857 -16.40 6.10 -17.89
CA PHE A 857 -15.54 5.39 -16.95
C PHE A 857 -14.19 6.12 -16.84
N GLY A 858 -13.40 5.81 -15.81
CA GLY A 858 -12.13 6.50 -15.55
C GLY A 858 -10.97 5.89 -16.32
N HIS A 859 -10.92 4.56 -16.43
CA HIS A 859 -9.87 3.86 -17.17
C HIS A 859 -10.30 2.46 -17.63
N PHE A 860 -9.70 1.98 -18.71
CA PHE A 860 -9.80 0.58 -19.11
C PHE A 860 -9.09 -0.31 -18.09
N LYS A 861 -9.65 -1.48 -17.78
CA LYS A 861 -8.93 -2.57 -17.10
C LYS A 861 -8.29 -3.47 -18.14
N GLU A 862 -9.09 -4.12 -18.99
CA GLU A 862 -8.69 -5.10 -20.02
C GLU A 862 -9.64 -5.06 -21.22
N ILE A 863 -9.14 -5.43 -22.40
CA ILE A 863 -9.94 -5.65 -23.61
C ILE A 863 -9.58 -7.04 -24.15
N LEU A 864 -10.59 -7.88 -24.44
CA LEU A 864 -10.39 -9.24 -24.94
C LEU A 864 -11.45 -9.60 -25.98
N PHE A 865 -11.16 -10.59 -26.82
CA PHE A 865 -12.12 -11.20 -27.74
C PHE A 865 -12.56 -12.57 -27.25
N ALA A 866 -13.87 -12.84 -27.29
CA ALA A 866 -14.43 -14.19 -27.21
C ALA A 866 -15.18 -14.50 -28.51
N GLY A 867 -14.57 -15.34 -29.36
CA GLY A 867 -14.94 -15.42 -30.78
C GLY A 867 -14.89 -14.03 -31.43
N SER A 868 -15.95 -13.66 -32.17
CA SER A 868 -16.06 -12.35 -32.84
C SER A 868 -16.59 -11.22 -31.94
N THR A 869 -16.71 -11.43 -30.62
CA THR A 869 -17.27 -10.44 -29.70
C THR A 869 -16.15 -9.85 -28.85
N ALA A 870 -15.99 -8.52 -28.91
CA ALA A 870 -15.08 -7.78 -28.04
C ALA A 870 -15.74 -7.51 -26.68
N TYR A 871 -14.97 -7.68 -25.61
CA TYR A 871 -15.34 -7.35 -24.24
C TYR A 871 -14.36 -6.31 -23.70
N VAL A 872 -14.88 -5.21 -23.18
CA VAL A 872 -14.13 -4.10 -22.60
C VAL A 872 -14.48 -4.02 -21.13
N SER A 873 -13.53 -4.34 -20.26
CA SER A 873 -13.64 -4.21 -18.81
C SER A 873 -13.10 -2.85 -18.36
N THR A 874 -13.83 -2.16 -17.48
CA THR A 874 -13.46 -0.84 -16.93
C THR A 874 -13.66 -0.79 -15.42
N ASP A 875 -13.32 0.35 -14.80
CA ASP A 875 -13.63 0.63 -13.39
C ASP A 875 -15.13 0.85 -13.10
N MET A 876 -15.98 0.92 -14.12
CA MET A 876 -17.43 1.14 -13.98
C MET A 876 -18.29 -0.04 -14.44
N GLY A 877 -17.68 -1.09 -15.01
CA GLY A 877 -18.37 -2.30 -15.45
C GLY A 877 -17.75 -2.90 -16.71
N VAL A 878 -18.45 -3.88 -17.32
CA VAL A 878 -18.01 -4.52 -18.56
C VAL A 878 -18.99 -4.22 -19.68
N MET A 879 -18.46 -3.88 -20.85
CA MET A 879 -19.22 -3.64 -22.09
C MET A 879 -18.80 -4.64 -23.15
N ARG A 880 -19.69 -4.92 -24.10
CA ARG A 880 -19.38 -5.78 -25.24
C ARG A 880 -19.90 -5.23 -26.55
N SER A 881 -19.23 -5.59 -27.65
CA SER A 881 -19.65 -5.28 -29.01
C SER A 881 -19.23 -6.38 -29.98
N ARG A 882 -19.96 -6.51 -31.10
CA ARG A 882 -19.61 -7.40 -32.23
C ARG A 882 -19.16 -6.65 -33.47
N ASP A 883 -19.46 -5.36 -33.53
CA ASP A 883 -19.28 -4.50 -34.71
C ASP A 883 -18.39 -3.29 -34.41
N GLY A 884 -18.07 -3.02 -33.14
CA GLY A 884 -17.34 -1.84 -32.67
C GLY A 884 -18.19 -0.57 -32.58
N GLU A 885 -19.37 -0.58 -33.17
CA GLU A 885 -20.28 0.56 -33.22
C GLU A 885 -21.38 0.45 -32.15
N THR A 886 -21.94 -0.74 -31.95
CA THR A 886 -23.04 -0.98 -31.03
C THR A 886 -22.52 -1.65 -29.76
N TRP A 887 -22.51 -0.91 -28.66
CA TRP A 887 -22.07 -1.41 -27.36
C TRP A 887 -23.24 -1.73 -26.43
N HIS A 888 -23.08 -2.80 -25.67
CA HIS A 888 -24.04 -3.24 -24.66
C HIS A 888 -23.34 -3.43 -23.32
N ALA A 889 -23.92 -2.90 -22.24
CA ALA A 889 -23.44 -3.16 -20.89
C ALA A 889 -23.81 -4.59 -20.46
N LEU A 890 -22.90 -5.27 -19.78
CA LEU A 890 -23.19 -6.53 -19.10
C LEU A 890 -23.65 -6.25 -17.66
N THR A 891 -24.77 -6.87 -17.29
CA THR A 891 -25.34 -6.77 -15.94
C THR A 891 -25.50 -8.16 -15.33
N ASP A 892 -25.71 -8.24 -14.02
CA ASP A 892 -26.27 -9.43 -13.40
C ASP A 892 -27.76 -9.63 -13.76
N ALA A 893 -28.38 -10.68 -13.21
CA ALA A 893 -29.80 -10.99 -13.41
C ALA A 893 -30.74 -9.92 -12.86
N ASP A 894 -30.28 -9.10 -11.90
CA ASP A 894 -31.05 -8.02 -11.28
C ASP A 894 -30.86 -6.66 -12.01
N GLY A 895 -30.02 -6.63 -13.04
CA GLY A 895 -29.73 -5.44 -13.84
C GLY A 895 -28.63 -4.54 -13.26
N ASN A 896 -27.88 -5.00 -12.26
CA ASN A 896 -26.74 -4.26 -11.72
C ASN A 896 -25.48 -4.46 -12.57
N ARG A 897 -24.69 -3.40 -12.74
CA ARG A 897 -23.37 -3.49 -13.38
C ARG A 897 -22.36 -4.01 -12.36
N LEU A 898 -21.83 -5.19 -12.61
CA LEU A 898 -20.73 -5.75 -11.83
C LEU A 898 -19.40 -5.19 -12.35
N ILE A 899 -18.56 -4.74 -11.43
CA ILE A 899 -17.18 -4.33 -11.72
C ILE A 899 -16.32 -5.58 -11.63
N MET A 900 -15.78 -6.02 -12.76
CA MET A 900 -14.86 -7.15 -12.81
C MET A 900 -13.43 -6.67 -12.60
N ASP A 901 -12.65 -7.34 -11.78
CA ASP A 901 -11.23 -7.06 -11.58
C ASP A 901 -10.39 -7.58 -12.74
N ARG A 902 -10.69 -8.79 -13.21
CA ARG A 902 -10.08 -9.39 -14.40
C ARG A 902 -11.13 -10.10 -15.23
N ILE A 903 -10.88 -10.17 -16.53
CA ILE A 903 -11.66 -10.97 -17.47
C ILE A 903 -10.75 -12.00 -18.14
N ALA A 904 -11.33 -13.13 -18.51
CA ALA A 904 -10.63 -14.20 -19.22
C ALA A 904 -11.59 -14.83 -20.23
N VAL A 905 -11.03 -15.50 -21.23
CA VAL A 905 -11.80 -16.16 -22.29
C VAL A 905 -11.32 -17.59 -22.44
N ASP A 906 -12.29 -18.50 -22.58
CA ASP A 906 -12.06 -19.88 -22.99
C ASP A 906 -12.93 -20.15 -24.23
N ASP A 907 -12.28 -20.38 -25.36
CA ASP A 907 -12.87 -20.46 -26.70
C ASP A 907 -13.81 -19.29 -27.05
N THR A 908 -15.10 -19.45 -26.79
CA THR A 908 -16.17 -18.49 -27.14
C THR A 908 -16.85 -17.87 -25.92
N THR A 909 -16.47 -18.32 -24.72
CA THR A 909 -17.10 -17.92 -23.47
C THR A 909 -16.20 -16.97 -22.70
N ALA A 910 -16.76 -15.82 -22.33
CA ALA A 910 -16.09 -14.85 -21.47
C ALA A 910 -16.44 -15.09 -20.00
N TYR A 911 -15.43 -14.96 -19.16
CA TYR A 911 -15.48 -15.06 -17.72
C TYR A 911 -14.98 -13.76 -17.10
N GLY A 912 -15.53 -13.40 -15.95
CA GLY A 912 -15.10 -12.26 -15.14
C GLY A 912 -14.91 -12.68 -13.70
N VAL A 913 -13.96 -12.06 -13.01
CA VAL A 913 -13.74 -12.28 -11.58
C VAL A 913 -13.77 -10.95 -10.84
N CYS A 914 -14.40 -10.95 -9.67
CA CYS A 914 -14.36 -9.87 -8.68
C CYS A 914 -14.43 -10.46 -7.29
N ASP A 915 -14.29 -9.66 -6.23
CA ASP A 915 -14.29 -10.14 -4.84
C ASP A 915 -15.42 -11.14 -4.53
N SER A 916 -16.64 -10.89 -5.04
CA SER A 916 -17.81 -11.75 -4.81
C SER A 916 -17.77 -13.12 -5.49
N GLY A 917 -16.84 -13.36 -6.43
CA GLY A 917 -16.63 -14.66 -7.08
C GLY A 917 -16.34 -14.59 -8.57
N VAL A 918 -16.43 -15.74 -9.24
CA VAL A 918 -16.28 -15.86 -10.70
C VAL A 918 -17.63 -15.92 -11.38
N TYR A 919 -17.77 -15.16 -12.45
CA TYR A 919 -18.97 -15.04 -13.26
C TYR A 919 -18.68 -15.47 -14.70
N ARG A 920 -19.67 -16.09 -15.32
CA ARG A 920 -19.68 -16.46 -16.74
C ARG A 920 -20.76 -15.65 -17.46
N VAL A 921 -20.47 -15.20 -18.67
CA VAL A 921 -21.50 -14.59 -19.52
C VAL A 921 -22.49 -15.66 -19.98
N ASP A 922 -23.76 -15.46 -19.69
CA ASP A 922 -24.85 -16.24 -20.29
C ASP A 922 -25.19 -15.64 -21.66
N HIS A 923 -24.96 -16.38 -22.74
CA HIS A 923 -25.19 -15.90 -24.10
C HIS A 923 -26.68 -15.74 -24.45
N GLN A 924 -27.59 -16.39 -23.73
CA GLN A 924 -29.03 -16.30 -23.98
C GLN A 924 -29.63 -15.04 -23.36
N THR A 925 -29.27 -14.76 -22.11
CA THR A 925 -29.79 -13.59 -21.37
C THR A 925 -28.91 -12.36 -21.50
N ASN A 926 -27.67 -12.53 -21.96
CA ASN A 926 -26.64 -11.50 -21.95
C ASN A 926 -26.37 -10.92 -20.55
N THR A 927 -26.33 -11.78 -19.55
CA THR A 927 -26.07 -11.39 -18.16
C THR A 927 -24.92 -12.20 -17.56
N TRP A 928 -24.30 -11.66 -16.52
CA TRP A 928 -23.38 -12.39 -15.68
C TRP A 928 -24.13 -13.42 -14.83
N LYS A 929 -23.65 -14.66 -14.86
CA LYS A 929 -24.09 -15.73 -13.97
C LYS A 929 -22.93 -16.15 -13.09
N GLN A 930 -23.09 -16.05 -11.77
CA GLN A 930 -22.08 -16.52 -10.83
C GLN A 930 -21.92 -18.03 -10.95
N ILE A 931 -20.68 -18.51 -11.00
CA ILE A 931 -20.34 -19.92 -11.16
C ILE A 931 -19.27 -20.42 -10.18
N ALA A 932 -18.61 -19.51 -9.45
CA ALA A 932 -17.72 -19.84 -8.34
C ALA A 932 -17.97 -18.89 -7.16
N PRO A 933 -17.72 -19.34 -5.92
CA PRO A 933 -17.97 -18.55 -4.71
C PRO A 933 -16.96 -17.39 -4.57
N GLU A 934 -17.19 -16.57 -3.55
CA GLU A 934 -16.35 -15.45 -3.11
C GLU A 934 -14.87 -15.85 -3.03
N LEU A 935 -13.98 -14.93 -3.43
CA LEU A 935 -12.55 -15.18 -3.36
C LEU A 935 -12.00 -14.88 -1.97
N PRO A 936 -11.04 -15.68 -1.48
CA PRO A 936 -10.37 -15.37 -0.22
C PRO A 936 -9.42 -14.16 -0.34
N HIS A 937 -9.00 -13.80 -1.56
CA HIS A 937 -8.03 -12.75 -1.85
C HIS A 937 -8.38 -12.02 -3.15
N ILE A 938 -7.96 -10.75 -3.25
CA ILE A 938 -8.10 -9.94 -4.47
C ILE A 938 -7.34 -10.58 -5.63
N ALA A 939 -8.02 -10.74 -6.77
CA ALA A 939 -7.45 -11.28 -7.99
C ALA A 939 -6.49 -10.27 -8.65
N THR A 940 -5.24 -10.68 -8.87
CA THR A 940 -4.26 -9.89 -9.65
C THR A 940 -4.18 -10.34 -11.10
N SER A 941 -4.52 -11.60 -11.38
CA SER A 941 -4.61 -12.18 -12.72
C SER A 941 -5.62 -13.32 -12.73
N PHE A 942 -6.15 -13.66 -13.91
CA PHE A 942 -7.16 -14.69 -14.07
C PHE A 942 -6.91 -15.49 -15.34
N ALA A 943 -6.87 -16.82 -15.22
CA ALA A 943 -6.77 -17.74 -16.34
C ALA A 943 -7.83 -18.84 -16.22
N VAL A 944 -8.29 -19.33 -17.37
CA VAL A 944 -9.30 -20.39 -17.49
C VAL A 944 -8.70 -21.53 -18.33
N ASP A 945 -8.96 -22.76 -17.91
CA ASP A 945 -8.60 -23.99 -18.64
C ASP A 945 -9.77 -24.97 -18.53
N GLY A 946 -10.70 -24.90 -19.49
CA GLY A 946 -11.95 -25.64 -19.46
C GLY A 946 -12.78 -25.32 -18.22
N ASP A 947 -13.01 -26.33 -17.38
CA ASP A 947 -13.78 -26.22 -16.13
C ASP A 947 -12.93 -25.79 -14.92
N THR A 948 -11.68 -25.40 -15.16
CA THR A 948 -10.73 -25.02 -14.11
C THR A 948 -10.44 -23.52 -14.16
N PHE A 949 -10.57 -22.86 -13.02
CA PHE A 949 -10.27 -21.44 -12.85
C PHE A 949 -9.00 -21.28 -12.03
N TYR A 950 -8.08 -20.47 -12.53
CA TYR A 950 -6.86 -20.12 -11.84
C TYR A 950 -6.81 -18.62 -11.56
N ILE A 951 -6.61 -18.26 -10.30
CA ILE A 951 -6.52 -16.87 -9.86
C ILE A 951 -5.13 -16.61 -9.32
N GLY A 952 -4.39 -15.72 -9.99
CA GLY A 952 -3.20 -15.15 -9.40
C GLY A 952 -3.58 -14.12 -8.35
N THR A 953 -2.82 -14.09 -7.26
CA THR A 953 -3.06 -13.18 -6.14
C THR A 953 -1.81 -12.37 -5.83
N LYS A 954 -2.00 -11.28 -5.07
CA LYS A 954 -0.90 -10.56 -4.45
C LYS A 954 -0.41 -11.36 -3.24
N GLN A 955 0.83 -11.81 -3.27
CA GLN A 955 1.55 -12.53 -2.21
C GLN A 955 0.96 -13.86 -1.76
N ASN A 956 -0.14 -14.36 -2.32
CA ASN A 956 -0.72 -15.67 -1.98
C ASN A 956 -0.61 -16.68 -3.14
N GLY A 957 0.21 -16.42 -4.16
CA GLY A 957 0.39 -17.33 -5.28
C GLY A 957 -0.86 -17.53 -6.12
N VAL A 958 -1.14 -18.78 -6.50
CA VAL A 958 -2.24 -19.14 -7.40
C VAL A 958 -3.29 -19.97 -6.67
N LEU A 959 -4.54 -19.53 -6.70
CA LEU A 959 -5.71 -20.30 -6.27
C LEU A 959 -6.28 -21.07 -7.47
N ARG A 960 -6.71 -22.30 -7.24
CA ARG A 960 -7.37 -23.16 -8.22
C ARG A 960 -8.78 -23.48 -7.76
N PHE A 961 -9.75 -23.37 -8.67
CA PHE A 961 -11.10 -23.88 -8.48
C PHE A 961 -11.45 -24.82 -9.62
N GLN A 962 -11.84 -26.04 -9.31
CA GLN A 962 -12.36 -26.99 -10.29
C GLN A 962 -13.88 -26.98 -10.20
N ARG A 963 -14.55 -26.65 -11.31
CA ARG A 963 -16.01 -26.78 -11.39
C ARG A 963 -16.37 -28.25 -11.58
N ASP A 964 -17.27 -28.76 -10.76
CA ASP A 964 -17.87 -30.08 -10.98
C ASP A 964 -18.65 -30.07 -12.30
N SER A 965 -18.39 -31.06 -13.15
CA SER A 965 -18.99 -31.21 -14.48
C SER A 965 -20.49 -31.59 -14.47
N ARG A 966 -21.18 -31.43 -13.34
CA ARG A 966 -22.54 -31.95 -13.12
C ARG A 966 -23.64 -30.98 -13.49
#